data_AF-A0A5B9EBP2-F1
#
_entry.id   AF-A0A5B9EBP2-F1
#
_cell.length_a   1.000
_cell.length_b   1.000
_cell.length_c   1.000
_cell.angle_alpha   90.00
_cell.angle_beta   90.00
_cell.angle_gamma   90.00
#
_symmetry.space_group_name_H-M   'P 1'
#
loop_
_entity.id
_entity.type
_entity.pdbx_description
1 polymer ?
#
loop_
_entity_poly.entity_id
_entity_poly.type
_entity_poly.pdbx_seq_one_letter_code
_entity_poly.pdbx_strand_id
1 'polypeptide(L)'
;MEQKKTSWRAFETEAVLESRYDQLLHWGILLTRGDAGEAREIVHDLCLYLILTKTDFNRISNQDGYLYTSLRHVYLSRMTRASREALRFVSIGDFDNVHFALSGRDRSGSVLIQNDLRTICGYSVWRKEASKGFSYFILHFFHGYFPREIAEIACLPVSAIYNKLKSARTELKEHLSAPDKVRPIKQGSLPLPRQSPIVVPTPELFQELRETILQARRGACLPEEDLLAYYEIDAPVPIPCELLSHIVSCQRCLALIDRHFRRPTLKDRDALDGFDRVLNMQHLAQGGTDRKSVKVMFETMRREKERIYHHRPQSLFIAVNTRVVAFHDVQGIQSALSIRLEYSEQPNCVEVFSEQQIRLAMIAIDSLPPDGPERLTQQTLLSDTRRLELNLSFDGLGLQCEVVYSDPEASTGIQDAMEELRPSTLQALVGTDQPSWIKKLISTLVPSPAMAWGLALAFVACAGAYFMSYIHQPRLDASAVLNQAVAMEAAKMAGATRHQTMNLIETTSDGLVLRGIVETWQEGQTGRHIRRLYDLHHHVIASEWKDKNGRSGVSIAPSNTEIDAPARQLAMNDLWKQDLSSADFRALGGKSIRVSVVNGEYKLSATMEDDNKPRLLSAVLVLDSHLNAVGEELYLHKDSPIRELQLLQTGQDYQPSSNVPDSVFSNEEEGMGGSPVDKGDASMRDRSKPNTNTQLVQLEIGALYELNQMGADIGDPIDVVRAPDGRIRIYGTVADNARRSQLLARLETLPNQQLLTIQLNSQSSLRSAAPSAPKSTVPTTSVYSVTRTEAPSEVVLKQYFESKGWTGDREKSAVSQFSQEAREHAQRALQRAYALNRLGTSFTARELSAANPAYQRQWARMASAHAFALEIELSALNDQLSRIIPDDHESLPAHGGEYANIDDPATLARATERLLHKTQELSRIIGGAFASGVVKSADRNGEPLLTHARNSIPLREAAAIVSFTQRLSHLDAHEVRPSDSKGPLRHRDEQ
;
A
#
# COMPACT_ATOMS: atom_id res chain seq x y z
N MET A 1 -5.15 41.29 12.82
CA MET A 1 -6.28 41.13 13.76
C MET A 1 -7.03 39.80 13.59
N GLU A 2 -7.07 39.18 12.40
CA GLU A 2 -7.75 37.88 12.15
C GLU A 2 -7.09 36.65 12.78
N GLN A 3 -5.75 36.59 12.90
CA GLN A 3 -5.04 35.50 13.60
C GLN A 3 -5.41 35.42 15.09
N LYS A 4 -5.66 36.58 15.74
CA LYS A 4 -6.17 36.61 17.11
C LYS A 4 -7.59 36.04 17.16
N LYS A 5 -8.53 36.46 16.32
CA LYS A 5 -9.91 35.90 16.33
C LYS A 5 -9.97 34.39 16.05
N THR A 6 -9.06 33.85 15.23
CA THR A 6 -9.03 32.41 14.90
C THR A 6 -8.40 31.54 15.99
N SER A 7 -7.47 32.06 16.79
CA SER A 7 -6.92 31.38 17.96
C SER A 7 -7.97 31.23 19.06
N TRP A 8 -8.81 32.25 19.29
CA TRP A 8 -9.81 32.23 20.37
C TRP A 8 -10.96 31.25 20.12
N ARG A 9 -11.37 31.05 18.86
CA ARG A 9 -12.44 30.09 18.49
C ARG A 9 -12.01 28.62 18.64
N ALA A 10 -10.74 28.29 18.41
CA ALA A 10 -10.24 26.93 18.60
C ALA A 10 -10.26 26.50 20.08
N PHE A 11 -9.99 27.43 21.00
CA PHE A 11 -10.13 27.21 22.44
C PHE A 11 -11.59 26.96 22.87
N GLU A 12 -12.57 27.54 22.17
CA GLU A 12 -14.00 27.26 22.44
C GLU A 12 -14.41 25.85 21.98
N THR A 13 -13.99 25.40 20.79
CA THR A 13 -14.28 24.04 20.30
C THR A 13 -13.66 22.96 21.20
N GLU A 14 -12.38 23.10 21.58
CA GLU A 14 -11.69 22.16 22.47
C GLU A 14 -12.39 22.07 23.84
N ALA A 15 -12.75 23.21 24.45
CA ALA A 15 -13.43 23.24 25.75
C ALA A 15 -14.81 22.55 25.71
N VAL A 16 -15.58 22.74 24.63
CA VAL A 16 -16.87 22.06 24.45
C VAL A 16 -16.67 20.55 24.34
N LEU A 17 -15.70 20.10 23.56
CA LEU A 17 -15.39 18.67 23.40
C LEU A 17 -14.88 18.03 24.68
N GLU A 18 -14.00 18.71 25.43
CA GLU A 18 -13.53 18.26 26.74
C GLU A 18 -14.70 18.04 27.71
N SER A 19 -15.67 18.97 27.73
CA SER A 19 -16.83 18.88 28.62
C SER A 19 -17.82 17.75 28.25
N ARG A 20 -17.87 17.36 26.97
CA ARG A 20 -18.79 16.34 26.44
C ARG A 20 -18.11 15.00 26.15
N TYR A 21 -16.83 14.84 26.49
CA TYR A 21 -16.04 13.66 26.14
C TYR A 21 -16.64 12.36 26.71
N ASP A 22 -17.06 12.36 27.99
CA ASP A 22 -17.67 11.18 28.62
C ASP A 22 -18.97 10.76 27.92
N GLN A 23 -19.75 11.74 27.45
CA GLN A 23 -20.99 11.51 26.72
C GLN A 23 -20.72 10.94 25.32
N LEU A 24 -19.74 11.50 24.60
CA LEU A 24 -19.28 10.97 23.31
C LEU A 24 -18.77 9.53 23.46
N LEU A 25 -18.02 9.24 24.52
CA LEU A 25 -17.52 7.90 24.80
C LEU A 25 -18.65 6.93 25.10
N HIS A 26 -19.66 7.34 25.87
CA HIS A 26 -20.85 6.54 26.13
C HIS A 26 -21.59 6.18 24.84
N TRP A 27 -21.81 7.16 23.95
CA TRP A 27 -22.39 6.92 22.63
C TRP A 27 -21.51 6.04 21.74
N GLY A 28 -20.18 6.22 21.81
CA GLY A 28 -19.23 5.40 21.08
C GLY A 28 -19.33 3.93 21.49
N ILE A 29 -19.37 3.64 22.79
CA ILE A 29 -19.53 2.28 23.34
C ILE A 29 -20.82 1.63 22.82
N LEU A 30 -21.91 2.40 22.72
CA LEU A 30 -23.16 1.91 22.16
C LEU A 30 -23.02 1.54 20.68
N LEU A 31 -22.36 2.39 19.88
CA LEU A 31 -22.14 2.16 18.45
C LEU A 31 -21.20 0.96 18.19
N THR A 32 -20.17 0.79 19.01
CA THR A 32 -19.17 -0.29 18.91
C THR A 32 -19.57 -1.57 19.64
N ARG A 33 -20.83 -1.69 20.07
CA ARG A 33 -21.38 -2.89 20.74
C ARG A 33 -20.60 -3.32 21.99
N GLY A 34 -20.08 -2.36 22.75
CA GLY A 34 -19.35 -2.61 23.99
C GLY A 34 -17.83 -2.63 23.85
N ASP A 35 -17.26 -2.51 22.65
CA ASP A 35 -15.81 -2.38 22.47
C ASP A 35 -15.35 -0.98 22.88
N ALA A 36 -14.80 -0.88 24.10
CA ALA A 36 -14.30 0.37 24.66
C ALA A 36 -13.03 0.89 23.96
N GLY A 37 -12.27 0.02 23.30
CA GLY A 37 -11.09 0.41 22.52
C GLY A 37 -11.53 1.16 21.27
N GLU A 38 -12.34 0.50 20.43
CA GLU A 38 -12.89 1.10 19.22
C GLU A 38 -13.73 2.35 19.52
N ALA A 39 -14.49 2.36 20.64
CA ALA A 39 -15.28 3.52 21.06
C ALA A 39 -14.40 4.76 21.28
N ARG A 40 -13.25 4.59 21.94
CA ARG A 40 -12.30 5.69 22.16
C ARG A 40 -11.69 6.17 20.85
N GLU A 41 -11.41 5.26 19.93
CA GLU A 41 -10.83 5.61 18.63
C GLU A 41 -11.80 6.43 17.77
N ILE A 42 -13.08 6.03 17.66
CA ILE A 42 -14.05 6.82 16.89
C ILE A 42 -14.35 8.19 17.51
N VAL A 43 -14.33 8.30 18.84
CA VAL A 43 -14.46 9.59 19.54
C VAL A 43 -13.23 10.43 19.28
N HIS A 44 -12.04 9.81 19.29
CA HIS A 44 -10.79 10.49 18.99
C HIS A 44 -10.79 11.08 17.57
N ASP A 45 -11.16 10.26 16.57
CA ASP A 45 -11.27 10.67 15.17
C ASP A 45 -12.28 11.82 14.99
N LEU A 46 -13.41 11.79 15.70
CA LEU A 46 -14.40 12.87 15.67
C LEU A 46 -13.85 14.16 16.29
N CYS A 47 -13.22 14.09 17.45
CA CYS A 47 -12.62 15.25 18.11
C CYS A 47 -11.55 15.89 17.22
N LEU A 48 -10.65 15.09 16.64
CA LEU A 48 -9.63 15.58 15.69
C LEU A 48 -10.27 16.33 14.53
N TYR A 49 -11.30 15.74 13.94
CA TYR A 49 -12.03 16.34 12.83
C TYR A 49 -12.66 17.70 13.18
N LEU A 50 -13.35 17.78 14.32
CA LEU A 50 -14.03 19.02 14.76
C LEU A 50 -13.03 20.12 15.15
N ILE A 51 -11.89 19.76 15.73
CA ILE A 51 -10.81 20.71 16.03
C ILE A 51 -10.16 21.22 14.74
N LEU A 52 -9.89 20.32 13.78
CA LEU A 52 -9.29 20.69 12.48
C LEU A 52 -10.18 21.67 11.71
N THR A 53 -11.48 21.40 11.66
CA THR A 53 -12.47 22.19 10.92
C THR A 53 -12.94 23.45 11.66
N LYS A 54 -12.58 23.58 12.95
CA LYS A 54 -12.95 24.70 13.82
C LYS A 54 -14.47 24.93 13.84
N THR A 55 -15.23 23.85 14.05
CA THR A 55 -16.69 23.88 14.05
C THR A 55 -17.23 24.92 15.03
N ASP A 56 -18.09 25.82 14.53
CA ASP A 56 -18.76 26.84 15.33
C ASP A 56 -20.05 26.25 15.94
N PHE A 57 -19.93 25.69 17.14
CA PHE A 57 -21.06 25.10 17.86
C PHE A 57 -22.18 26.08 18.21
N ASN A 58 -21.92 27.39 18.18
CA ASN A 58 -22.96 28.40 18.46
C ASN A 58 -24.00 28.51 17.34
N ARG A 59 -23.64 28.08 16.11
CA ARG A 59 -24.55 28.06 14.96
C ARG A 59 -25.41 26.79 14.90
N ILE A 60 -25.13 25.81 15.76
CA ILE A 60 -25.79 24.50 15.75
C ILE A 60 -26.86 24.49 16.85
N SER A 61 -28.13 24.44 16.43
CA SER A 61 -29.27 24.45 17.35
C SER A 61 -29.28 23.23 18.27
N ASN A 62 -29.04 22.03 17.73
CA ASN A 62 -28.98 20.77 18.48
C ASN A 62 -27.56 20.20 18.46
N GLN A 63 -26.72 20.69 19.36
CA GLN A 63 -25.32 20.27 19.46
C GLN A 63 -25.18 18.77 19.73
N ASP A 64 -26.01 18.20 20.61
CA ASP A 64 -25.97 16.78 20.95
C ASP A 64 -26.35 15.88 19.77
N GLY A 65 -27.41 16.25 19.04
CA GLY A 65 -27.82 15.56 17.83
C GLY A 65 -26.72 15.59 16.76
N TYR A 66 -26.13 16.77 16.52
CA TYR A 66 -25.04 16.93 15.56
C TYR A 66 -23.81 16.08 15.93
N LEU A 67 -23.40 16.09 17.20
CA LEU A 67 -22.27 15.32 17.70
C LEU A 67 -22.51 13.81 17.58
N TYR A 68 -23.70 13.33 17.96
CA TYR A 68 -24.06 11.92 17.84
C TYR A 68 -24.10 11.47 16.37
N THR A 69 -24.74 12.24 15.49
CA THR A 69 -24.80 11.95 14.06
C THR A 69 -23.40 11.93 13.45
N SER A 70 -22.56 12.91 13.77
CA SER A 70 -21.17 12.95 13.30
C SER A 70 -20.36 11.76 13.80
N LEU A 71 -20.50 11.39 15.08
CA LEU A 71 -19.84 10.21 15.66
C LEU A 71 -20.24 8.92 14.94
N ARG A 72 -21.53 8.77 14.65
CA ARG A 72 -22.07 7.64 13.89
C ARG A 72 -21.46 7.58 12.48
N HIS A 73 -21.34 8.71 11.78
CA HIS A 73 -20.71 8.74 10.47
C HIS A 73 -19.23 8.39 10.53
N VAL A 74 -18.49 8.89 11.53
CA VAL A 74 -17.09 8.51 11.77
C VAL A 74 -16.96 7.00 11.95
N TYR A 75 -17.81 6.39 12.78
CA TYR A 75 -17.83 4.95 12.99
C TYR A 75 -18.11 4.16 11.70
N LEU A 76 -19.16 4.52 10.96
CA LEU A 76 -19.50 3.85 9.69
C LEU A 76 -18.37 3.98 8.66
N SER A 77 -17.74 5.15 8.60
CA SER A 77 -16.62 5.42 7.71
C SER A 77 -15.38 4.61 8.08
N ARG A 78 -15.15 4.36 9.37
CA ARG A 78 -14.09 3.49 9.86
C ARG A 78 -14.31 2.02 9.45
N MET A 79 -15.55 1.53 9.53
CA MET A 79 -15.88 0.16 9.11
C MET A 79 -15.58 -0.11 7.61
N THR A 80 -15.70 0.91 6.77
CA THR A 80 -15.42 0.82 5.33
C THR A 80 -13.99 1.22 4.95
N ARG A 81 -13.13 1.50 5.94
CA ARG A 81 -11.74 1.92 5.73
C ARG A 81 -10.90 0.85 5.04
N ALA A 82 -10.98 -0.40 5.50
CA ALA A 82 -10.22 -1.51 4.90
C ALA A 82 -10.57 -1.71 3.42
N SER A 83 -11.86 -1.58 3.04
CA SER A 83 -12.25 -1.62 1.63
C SER A 83 -11.74 -0.42 0.83
N ARG A 84 -11.65 0.78 1.43
CA ARG A 84 -11.07 1.95 0.76
C ARG A 84 -9.55 1.83 0.59
N GLU A 85 -8.87 1.23 1.57
CA GLU A 85 -7.43 0.93 1.50
C GLU A 85 -7.15 -0.15 0.46
N ALA A 86 -7.99 -1.18 0.33
CA ALA A 86 -7.84 -2.21 -0.70
C ALA A 86 -7.95 -1.65 -2.13
N LEU A 87 -8.68 -0.54 -2.34
CA LEU A 87 -8.75 0.14 -3.63
C LEU A 87 -7.43 0.82 -4.03
N ARG A 88 -6.47 1.00 -3.10
CA ARG A 88 -5.20 1.72 -3.33
C ARG A 88 -4.01 1.18 -2.51
N PHE A 89 -2.98 0.71 -3.21
CA PHE A 89 -1.66 0.47 -2.63
C PHE A 89 -0.85 1.77 -2.59
N VAL A 90 -0.83 2.46 -1.44
CA VAL A 90 0.16 3.51 -1.15
C VAL A 90 1.44 2.84 -0.65
N SER A 91 2.57 3.10 -1.32
CA SER A 91 3.87 2.58 -0.88
C SER A 91 4.23 3.16 0.50
N ILE A 92 4.93 2.39 1.33
CA ILE A 92 5.37 2.84 2.67
C ILE A 92 6.17 4.14 2.58
N GLY A 93 6.98 4.31 1.52
CA GLY A 93 7.77 5.53 1.29
C GLY A 93 6.96 6.76 0.85
N ASP A 94 5.70 6.58 0.42
CA ASP A 94 4.84 7.68 -0.03
C ASP A 94 4.07 8.34 1.12
N PHE A 95 4.04 7.71 2.31
CA PHE A 95 3.48 8.32 3.51
C PHE A 95 4.26 9.57 3.92
N ASP A 96 3.58 10.52 4.57
CA ASP A 96 4.22 11.75 5.07
C ASP A 96 5.18 11.48 6.23
N ASN A 97 4.88 10.48 7.05
CA ASN A 97 5.73 10.09 8.18
C ASN A 97 5.57 8.61 8.52
N VAL A 98 6.53 8.10 9.28
CA VAL A 98 6.52 6.71 9.80
C VAL A 98 5.24 6.41 10.60
N HIS A 99 4.69 7.41 11.30
CA HIS A 99 3.46 7.24 12.06
C HIS A 99 2.29 6.83 11.17
N PHE A 100 2.02 7.55 10.07
CA PHE A 100 0.96 7.18 9.13
C PHE A 100 1.22 5.84 8.45
N ALA A 101 2.48 5.54 8.12
CA ALA A 101 2.84 4.25 7.52
C ALA A 101 2.49 3.06 8.43
N LEU A 102 2.65 3.23 9.75
CA LEU A 102 2.31 2.23 10.76
C LEU A 102 0.86 2.32 11.28
N SER A 103 0.15 3.41 10.96
CA SER A 103 -1.22 3.68 11.45
C SER A 103 -2.26 2.83 10.72
N GLY A 104 -2.38 1.56 11.11
CA GLY A 104 -3.41 0.63 10.67
C GLY A 104 -3.36 -0.68 11.46
N ARG A 105 -4.53 -1.26 11.78
CA ARG A 105 -4.67 -2.42 12.68
C ARG A 105 -3.86 -3.65 12.23
N ASP A 106 -3.68 -3.82 10.92
CA ASP A 106 -2.92 -4.94 10.33
C ASP A 106 -1.45 -4.58 10.04
N ARG A 107 -1.08 -3.29 10.06
CA ARG A 107 0.24 -2.81 9.60
C ARG A 107 1.29 -2.76 10.71
N SER A 108 0.89 -2.38 11.92
CA SER A 108 1.80 -2.25 13.06
C SER A 108 2.42 -3.59 13.51
N GLY A 109 1.77 -4.71 13.20
CA GLY A 109 2.24 -6.07 13.50
C GLY A 109 2.95 -6.80 12.36
N SER A 110 3.18 -6.15 11.22
CA SER A 110 3.77 -6.81 10.03
C SER A 110 5.30 -6.72 10.03
N VAL A 111 5.99 -7.85 10.11
CA VAL A 111 7.46 -7.96 9.95
C VAL A 111 7.91 -7.34 8.62
N LEU A 112 7.13 -7.53 7.56
CA LEU A 112 7.42 -6.99 6.23
C LEU A 112 7.50 -5.46 6.24
N ILE A 113 6.51 -4.80 6.83
CA ILE A 113 6.46 -3.33 6.91
C ILE A 113 7.63 -2.79 7.75
N GLN A 114 7.98 -3.47 8.85
CA GLN A 114 9.14 -3.06 9.65
C GLN A 114 10.45 -3.21 8.88
N ASN A 115 10.62 -4.29 8.12
CA ASN A 115 11.82 -4.51 7.29
C ASN A 115 11.88 -3.56 6.09
N ASP A 116 10.74 -3.17 5.53
CA ASP A 116 10.65 -2.12 4.52
C ASP A 116 11.08 -0.76 5.11
N LEU A 117 10.63 -0.42 6.32
CA LEU A 117 11.09 0.79 7.02
C LEU A 117 12.60 0.78 7.30
N ARG A 118 13.18 -0.37 7.70
CA ARG A 118 14.63 -0.52 7.84
C ARG A 118 15.36 -0.33 6.51
N THR A 119 14.82 -0.88 5.43
CA THR A 119 15.36 -0.73 4.06
C THR A 119 15.32 0.74 3.62
N ILE A 120 14.18 1.40 3.78
CA ILE A 120 14.01 2.83 3.48
C ILE A 120 14.98 3.68 4.30
N CYS A 121 15.13 3.39 5.60
CA CYS A 121 16.05 4.10 6.49
C CYS A 121 17.50 3.93 6.06
N GLY A 122 17.94 2.69 5.82
CA GLY A 122 19.31 2.38 5.39
C GLY A 122 19.64 3.06 4.07
N TYR A 123 18.74 2.98 3.09
CA TYR A 123 18.92 3.62 1.79
C TYR A 123 18.97 5.16 1.90
N SER A 124 18.05 5.75 2.66
CA SER A 124 18.01 7.21 2.88
C SER A 124 19.29 7.72 3.53
N VAL A 125 19.79 7.00 4.53
CA VAL A 125 21.03 7.30 5.24
C VAL A 125 22.27 7.19 4.36
N TRP A 126 22.30 6.22 3.44
CA TRP A 126 23.36 6.09 2.45
C TRP A 126 23.30 7.26 1.45
N ARG A 127 22.10 7.62 1.00
CA ARG A 127 21.89 8.56 -0.10
C ARG A 127 21.96 10.05 0.27
N LYS A 128 21.72 10.41 1.53
CA LYS A 128 21.62 11.81 2.01
C LYS A 128 22.83 12.71 1.74
N GLU A 129 24.03 12.15 1.53
CA GLU A 129 25.24 12.94 1.23
C GLU A 129 25.29 13.40 -0.22
N ALA A 130 24.75 12.59 -1.13
CA ALA A 130 24.77 12.84 -2.56
C ALA A 130 23.49 13.51 -3.06
N SER A 131 22.45 13.60 -2.22
CA SER A 131 21.18 14.24 -2.54
C SER A 131 20.55 14.89 -1.31
N LYS A 132 20.35 16.22 -1.39
CA LYS A 132 19.60 16.97 -0.37
C LYS A 132 18.16 16.46 -0.21
N GLY A 133 17.57 15.91 -1.28
CA GLY A 133 16.22 15.33 -1.22
C GLY A 133 16.08 14.23 -0.17
N PHE A 134 17.10 13.39 0.00
CA PHE A 134 17.11 12.36 1.04
C PHE A 134 17.39 12.93 2.44
N SER A 135 18.12 14.03 2.56
CA SER A 135 18.21 14.77 3.82
C SER A 135 16.84 15.34 4.22
N TYR A 136 16.10 15.93 3.28
CA TYR A 136 14.73 16.40 3.52
C TYR A 136 13.78 15.24 3.85
N PHE A 137 13.92 14.11 3.15
CA PHE A 137 13.12 12.90 3.43
C PHE A 137 13.36 12.40 4.85
N ILE A 138 14.62 12.34 5.33
CA ILE A 138 14.93 11.95 6.70
C ILE A 138 14.29 12.90 7.72
N LEU A 139 14.43 14.21 7.51
CA LEU A 139 13.81 15.22 8.38
C LEU A 139 12.29 15.06 8.43
N HIS A 140 11.65 14.86 7.27
CA HIS A 140 10.20 14.78 7.17
C HIS A 140 9.66 13.45 7.70
N PHE A 141 10.10 12.34 7.10
CA PHE A 141 9.52 11.02 7.28
C PHE A 141 9.87 10.41 8.64
N PHE A 142 11.16 10.44 9.03
CA PHE A 142 11.65 9.81 10.26
C PHE A 142 11.67 10.76 11.46
N HIS A 143 12.12 12.00 11.28
CA HIS A 143 12.22 12.96 12.39
C HIS A 143 10.95 13.78 12.63
N GLY A 144 9.97 13.71 11.72
CA GLY A 144 8.67 14.38 11.86
C GLY A 144 8.73 15.90 11.73
N TYR A 145 9.71 16.45 11.01
CA TYR A 145 9.74 17.87 10.67
C TYR A 145 8.74 18.18 9.56
N PHE A 146 8.08 19.33 9.66
CA PHE A 146 7.18 19.81 8.62
C PHE A 146 7.97 20.45 7.47
N PRO A 147 7.46 20.41 6.23
CA PRO A 147 8.16 20.95 5.06
C PRO A 147 8.63 22.41 5.21
N ARG A 148 7.86 23.25 5.91
CA ARG A 148 8.24 24.63 6.23
C ARG A 148 9.42 24.72 7.20
N GLU A 149 9.47 23.84 8.20
CA GLU A 149 10.61 23.78 9.14
C GLU A 149 11.88 23.31 8.42
N ILE A 150 11.72 22.40 7.47
CA ILE A 150 12.81 21.92 6.60
C ILE A 150 13.29 23.04 5.68
N ALA A 151 12.37 23.85 5.14
CA ALA A 151 12.68 25.02 4.33
C ALA A 151 13.54 26.04 5.10
N GLU A 152 13.19 26.30 6.37
CA GLU A 152 13.98 27.12 7.29
C GLU A 152 15.35 26.49 7.56
N ILE A 153 15.43 25.18 7.84
CA ILE A 153 16.72 24.48 8.06
C ILE A 153 17.61 24.60 6.82
N ALA A 154 17.04 24.44 5.63
CA ALA A 154 17.77 24.40 4.37
C ALA A 154 18.06 25.79 3.78
N CYS A 155 17.47 26.85 4.34
CA CYS A 155 17.49 28.20 3.77
C CYS A 155 16.96 28.25 2.33
N LEU A 156 15.82 27.60 2.08
CA LEU A 156 15.18 27.47 0.77
C LEU A 156 13.68 27.78 0.85
N PRO A 157 13.02 28.13 -0.27
CA PRO A 157 11.57 28.20 -0.31
C PRO A 157 10.94 26.80 -0.13
N VAL A 158 9.75 26.74 0.47
CA VAL A 158 9.06 25.48 0.78
C VAL A 158 8.74 24.67 -0.49
N SER A 159 8.48 25.33 -1.63
CA SER A 159 8.28 24.70 -2.93
C SER A 159 9.48 23.87 -3.39
N ALA A 160 10.72 24.33 -3.13
CA ALA A 160 11.93 23.58 -3.44
C ALA A 160 12.03 22.29 -2.61
N ILE A 161 11.63 22.35 -1.33
CA ILE A 161 11.57 21.18 -0.46
C ILE A 161 10.60 20.14 -1.02
N TYR A 162 9.39 20.56 -1.42
CA TYR A 162 8.39 19.66 -1.99
C TYR A 162 8.86 18.97 -3.27
N ASN A 163 9.50 19.72 -4.19
CA ASN A 163 10.01 19.14 -5.44
C ASN A 163 11.08 18.08 -5.17
N LYS A 164 12.04 18.37 -4.27
CA LYS A 164 13.10 17.41 -3.93
C LYS A 164 12.58 16.21 -3.14
N LEU A 165 11.57 16.38 -2.28
CA LEU A 165 10.88 15.26 -1.62
C LEU A 165 10.18 14.37 -2.63
N LYS A 166 9.50 14.95 -3.63
CA LYS A 166 8.86 14.19 -4.72
C LYS A 166 9.90 13.37 -5.49
N SER A 167 11.00 13.97 -5.91
CA SER A 167 12.09 13.26 -6.59
C SER A 167 12.69 12.13 -5.73
N ALA A 168 12.92 12.39 -4.44
CA ALA A 168 13.44 11.36 -3.52
C ALA A 168 12.49 10.18 -3.36
N ARG A 169 11.17 10.43 -3.29
CA ARG A 169 10.14 9.37 -3.23
C ARG A 169 10.08 8.55 -4.52
N THR A 170 10.18 9.19 -5.69
CA THR A 170 10.24 8.48 -6.98
C THR A 170 11.46 7.56 -7.04
N GLU A 171 12.65 8.05 -6.68
CA GLU A 171 13.88 7.25 -6.63
C GLU A 171 13.77 6.10 -5.62
N LEU A 172 13.21 6.36 -4.44
CA LEU A 172 12.98 5.34 -3.41
C LEU A 172 12.03 4.24 -3.89
N LYS A 173 10.95 4.61 -4.60
CA LYS A 173 9.99 3.64 -5.14
C LYS A 173 10.64 2.73 -6.18
N GLU A 174 11.46 3.28 -7.06
CA GLU A 174 12.25 2.50 -8.02
C GLU A 174 13.22 1.55 -7.31
N HIS A 175 13.88 2.01 -6.23
CA HIS A 175 14.77 1.17 -5.42
C HIS A 175 14.04 -0.01 -4.75
N LEU A 176 12.85 0.23 -4.19
CA LEU A 176 12.06 -0.81 -3.53
C LEU A 176 11.51 -1.84 -4.52
N SER A 177 11.11 -1.43 -5.73
CA SER A 177 10.56 -2.34 -6.75
C SER A 177 11.61 -3.05 -7.59
N ALA A 178 12.77 -2.42 -7.87
CA ALA A 178 13.82 -2.99 -8.70
C ALA A 178 15.22 -2.48 -8.26
N PRO A 179 15.80 -3.05 -7.19
CA PRO A 179 17.05 -2.55 -6.59
C PRO A 179 18.22 -2.48 -7.59
N ASP A 180 18.25 -3.40 -8.56
CA ASP A 180 19.33 -3.52 -9.57
C ASP A 180 19.28 -2.45 -10.67
N LYS A 181 18.15 -1.73 -10.82
CA LYS A 181 17.98 -0.69 -11.84
C LYS A 181 18.50 0.68 -11.39
N VAL A 182 18.70 0.88 -10.09
CA VAL A 182 19.16 2.16 -9.54
C VAL A 182 20.68 2.24 -9.66
N ARG A 183 21.16 3.00 -10.67
CA ARG A 183 22.60 3.19 -10.87
C ARG A 183 23.20 4.01 -9.72
N PRO A 184 24.23 3.52 -9.01
CA PRO A 184 24.89 4.29 -7.97
C PRO A 184 25.61 5.48 -8.58
N ILE A 185 25.12 6.69 -8.30
CA ILE A 185 25.85 7.93 -8.62
C ILE A 185 26.90 8.12 -7.53
N LYS A 186 28.12 7.62 -7.80
CA LYS A 186 29.38 7.93 -7.07
C LYS A 186 29.52 7.44 -5.62
N GLN A 187 28.57 6.72 -5.05
CA GLN A 187 28.71 6.13 -3.71
C GLN A 187 29.05 4.64 -3.80
N GLY A 188 29.75 4.11 -2.78
CA GLY A 188 30.21 2.72 -2.68
C GLY A 188 29.06 1.70 -2.65
N SER A 189 29.36 0.45 -2.27
CA SER A 189 28.39 -0.64 -2.27
C SER A 189 27.08 -0.27 -1.54
N LEU A 190 25.96 -0.67 -2.13
CA LEU A 190 24.62 -0.49 -1.59
C LEU A 190 24.55 -1.12 -0.18
N PRO A 191 23.94 -0.45 0.82
CA PRO A 191 23.83 -1.03 2.15
C PRO A 191 22.91 -2.27 2.11
N LEU A 192 23.39 -3.38 2.66
CA LEU A 192 22.53 -4.52 2.97
C LEU A 192 21.59 -4.11 4.11
N PRO A 193 20.26 -4.14 3.92
CA PRO A 193 19.33 -3.75 4.97
C PRO A 193 19.43 -4.74 6.14
N ARG A 194 19.54 -4.23 7.37
CA ARG A 194 19.36 -5.07 8.55
C ARG A 194 17.93 -5.58 8.53
N GLN A 195 17.75 -6.89 8.44
CA GLN A 195 16.44 -7.51 8.52
C GLN A 195 16.24 -8.11 9.91
N SER A 196 15.05 -7.91 10.46
CA SER A 196 14.64 -8.58 11.68
C SER A 196 13.69 -9.73 11.33
N PRO A 197 13.89 -10.93 11.89
CA PRO A 197 12.93 -12.01 11.81
C PRO A 197 11.70 -11.80 12.70
N ILE A 198 11.79 -10.90 13.68
CA ILE A 198 10.76 -10.70 14.69
C ILE A 198 10.16 -9.30 14.58
N VAL A 199 8.85 -9.22 14.80
CA VAL A 199 8.13 -7.95 15.02
C VAL A 199 8.64 -7.34 16.31
N VAL A 200 9.29 -6.19 16.19
CA VAL A 200 9.73 -5.40 17.34
C VAL A 200 8.59 -4.44 17.72
N PRO A 201 8.34 -4.17 19.02
CA PRO A 201 7.40 -3.13 19.43
C PRO A 201 7.69 -1.81 18.69
N THR A 202 6.64 -1.11 18.25
CA THR A 202 6.77 0.15 17.49
C THR A 202 7.72 1.17 18.13
N PRO A 203 7.71 1.39 19.47
CA PRO A 203 8.66 2.29 20.16
C PRO A 203 10.12 1.89 19.96
N GLU A 204 10.42 0.60 20.12
CA GLU A 204 11.76 0.05 19.97
C GLU A 204 12.23 0.12 18.50
N LEU A 205 11.35 -0.19 17.54
CA LEU A 205 11.65 -0.02 16.12
C LEU A 205 11.99 1.43 15.79
N PHE A 206 11.21 2.39 16.29
CA PHE A 206 11.47 3.79 16.01
C PHE A 206 12.77 4.28 16.65
N GLN A 207 13.07 3.82 17.87
CA GLN A 207 14.36 4.06 18.50
C GLN A 207 15.50 3.49 17.65
N GLU A 208 15.38 2.26 17.15
CA GLU A 208 16.35 1.61 16.26
C GLU A 208 16.60 2.44 14.99
N LEU A 209 15.54 2.89 14.30
CA LEU A 209 15.63 3.69 13.09
C LEU A 209 16.28 5.06 13.37
N ARG A 210 15.90 5.71 14.46
CA ARG A 210 16.46 7.00 14.88
C ARG A 210 17.94 6.88 15.24
N GLU A 211 18.33 5.84 15.97
CA GLU A 211 19.73 5.56 16.28
C GLU A 211 20.56 5.31 15.02
N THR A 212 20.01 4.56 14.06
CA THR A 212 20.66 4.32 12.75
C THR A 212 20.95 5.65 12.03
N ILE A 213 19.99 6.58 12.02
CA ILE A 213 20.16 7.91 11.42
C ILE A 213 21.23 8.72 12.17
N LEU A 214 21.20 8.74 13.50
CA LEU A 214 22.14 9.53 14.31
C LEU A 214 23.57 8.99 14.26
N GLN A 215 23.75 7.67 14.17
CA GLN A 215 25.06 7.02 14.03
C GLN A 215 25.70 7.32 12.67
N ALA A 216 24.92 7.61 11.64
CA ALA A 216 25.41 7.97 10.31
C ALA A 216 25.88 9.43 10.17
N ARG A 217 26.17 10.10 11.29
CA ARG A 217 26.80 11.42 11.32
C ARG A 217 28.24 11.32 10.83
N ARG A 218 28.61 12.13 9.83
CA ARG A 218 29.99 12.29 9.37
C ARG A 218 30.51 13.70 9.67
N GLY A 219 31.79 13.81 10.00
CA GLY A 219 32.44 15.09 10.35
C GLY A 219 32.17 15.57 11.78
N ALA A 220 32.97 16.54 12.23
CA ALA A 220 32.78 17.22 13.50
C ALA A 220 31.68 18.28 13.41
N CYS A 221 31.01 18.56 14.52
CA CYS A 221 30.03 19.64 14.57
C CYS A 221 30.74 21.00 14.44
N LEU A 222 30.14 21.91 13.66
CA LEU A 222 30.55 23.31 13.67
C LEU A 222 30.35 23.92 15.07
N PRO A 223 31.15 24.93 15.44
CA PRO A 223 30.85 25.82 16.55
C PRO A 223 29.43 26.41 16.42
N GLU A 224 28.82 26.76 17.56
CA GLU A 224 27.45 27.27 17.59
C GLU A 224 27.31 28.56 16.78
N GLU A 225 28.26 29.49 16.93
CA GLU A 225 28.32 30.75 16.20
C GLU A 225 28.38 30.52 14.69
N ASP A 226 29.29 29.66 14.22
CA ASP A 226 29.45 29.35 12.79
C ASP A 226 28.22 28.66 12.19
N LEU A 227 27.53 27.80 12.97
CA LEU A 227 26.31 27.14 12.53
C LEU A 227 25.14 28.12 12.42
N LEU A 228 24.98 29.01 13.41
CA LEU A 228 23.89 29.97 13.45
C LEU A 228 24.09 31.13 12.46
N ALA A 229 25.34 31.44 12.11
CA ALA A 229 25.67 32.45 11.10
C ALA A 229 24.96 32.19 9.75
N TYR A 230 24.69 30.94 9.37
CA TYR A 230 23.93 30.64 8.15
C TYR A 230 22.48 31.16 8.17
N TYR A 231 21.89 31.32 9.35
CA TYR A 231 20.49 31.73 9.54
C TYR A 231 20.33 33.22 9.88
N GLU A 232 21.43 33.88 10.28
CA GLU A 232 21.44 35.30 10.66
C GLU A 232 21.72 36.24 9.49
N ILE A 233 22.01 35.72 8.30
CA ILE A 233 22.29 36.53 7.09
C ILE A 233 20.98 37.04 6.47
N ASP A 234 20.92 38.33 6.18
CA ASP A 234 19.74 38.99 5.56
C ASP A 234 19.34 38.41 4.19
N ALA A 235 20.28 37.82 3.46
CA ALA A 235 20.06 37.09 2.21
C ALA A 235 20.36 35.59 2.42
N PRO A 236 19.35 34.72 2.55
CA PRO A 236 19.55 33.31 2.91
C PRO A 236 20.36 32.57 1.84
N VAL A 237 21.49 31.99 2.25
CA VAL A 237 22.33 31.14 1.39
C VAL A 237 21.92 29.68 1.62
N PRO A 238 21.60 28.91 0.56
CA PRO A 238 21.23 27.51 0.71
C PRO A 238 22.29 26.69 1.44
N ILE A 239 21.87 25.88 2.41
CA ILE A 239 22.80 25.02 3.15
C ILE A 239 23.47 24.02 2.19
N PRO A 240 24.81 23.88 2.22
CA PRO A 240 25.54 22.88 1.43
C PRO A 240 25.08 21.46 1.73
N CYS A 241 25.10 20.57 0.73
CA CYS A 241 24.62 19.18 0.88
C CYS A 241 25.35 18.40 1.98
N GLU A 242 26.67 18.58 2.09
CA GLU A 242 27.50 17.94 3.12
C GLU A 242 27.09 18.39 4.53
N LEU A 243 26.92 19.71 4.72
CA LEU A 243 26.50 20.28 6.01
C LEU A 243 25.08 19.86 6.36
N LEU A 244 24.16 19.85 5.39
CA LEU A 244 22.79 19.38 5.60
C LEU A 244 22.77 17.90 6.00
N SER A 245 23.53 17.04 5.30
CA SER A 245 23.67 15.62 5.63
C SER A 245 24.24 15.39 7.04
N HIS A 246 25.12 16.28 7.51
CA HIS A 246 25.57 16.28 8.90
C HIS A 246 24.45 16.69 9.86
N ILE A 247 23.75 17.80 9.59
CA ILE A 247 22.68 18.35 10.44
C ILE A 247 21.61 17.28 10.67
N VAL A 248 21.09 16.62 9.62
CA VAL A 248 20.00 15.64 9.75
C VAL A 248 20.34 14.40 10.59
N SER A 249 21.63 14.11 10.77
CA SER A 249 22.14 13.03 11.62
C SER A 249 22.75 13.52 12.94
N CYS A 250 22.72 14.82 13.22
CA CYS A 250 23.36 15.38 14.41
C CYS A 250 22.32 15.99 15.35
N GLN A 251 22.03 15.27 16.43
CA GLN A 251 21.08 15.74 17.46
C GLN A 251 21.49 17.09 18.08
N ARG A 252 22.80 17.36 18.24
CA ARG A 252 23.29 18.64 18.75
C ARG A 252 22.99 19.79 17.77
N CYS A 253 23.35 19.63 16.50
CA CYS A 253 23.15 20.69 15.50
C CYS A 253 21.67 20.98 15.29
N LEU A 254 20.83 19.93 15.18
CA LEU A 254 19.37 20.11 15.11
C LEU A 254 18.83 20.84 16.34
N ALA A 255 19.26 20.46 17.55
CA ALA A 255 18.79 21.13 18.77
C ALA A 255 19.19 22.62 18.84
N LEU A 256 20.38 22.99 18.35
CA LEU A 256 20.79 24.40 18.27
C LEU A 256 19.93 25.18 17.28
N ILE A 257 19.71 24.63 16.08
CA ILE A 257 18.86 25.23 15.06
C ILE A 257 17.40 25.35 15.55
N ASP A 258 16.87 24.30 16.18
CA ASP A 258 15.51 24.30 16.70
C ASP A 258 15.32 25.34 17.82
N ARG A 259 16.32 25.52 18.69
CA ARG A 259 16.31 26.57 19.71
C ARG A 259 16.35 27.97 19.09
N HIS A 260 17.15 28.16 18.05
CA HIS A 260 17.20 29.42 17.30
C HIS A 260 15.82 29.79 16.72
N PHE A 261 15.14 28.83 16.08
CA PHE A 261 13.78 29.00 15.56
C PHE A 261 12.67 28.87 16.62
N ARG A 262 13.01 28.70 17.90
CA ARG A 262 12.06 28.53 19.03
C ARG A 262 11.01 27.45 18.82
N ARG A 263 11.42 26.31 18.26
CA ARG A 263 10.55 25.16 17.97
C ARG A 263 10.97 23.92 18.78
N PRO A 264 10.10 22.89 18.88
CA PRO A 264 10.43 21.67 19.61
C PRO A 264 11.69 21.01 19.05
N THR A 265 12.59 20.58 19.93
CA THR A 265 13.81 19.87 19.52
C THR A 265 13.47 18.43 19.11
N LEU A 266 14.41 17.74 18.46
CA LEU A 266 14.24 16.31 18.14
C LEU A 266 13.90 15.43 19.37
N LYS A 267 14.29 15.82 20.59
CA LYS A 267 13.91 15.09 21.82
C LYS A 267 12.46 15.34 22.22
N ASP A 268 11.96 16.54 21.96
CA ASP A 268 10.58 16.94 22.25
C ASP A 268 9.61 16.47 21.15
N ARG A 269 10.15 16.16 19.96
CA ARG A 269 9.47 15.52 18.84
C ARG A 269 9.53 14.00 19.00
N ASP A 270 8.56 13.43 19.70
CA ASP A 270 8.34 12.00 19.51
C ASP A 270 7.50 11.78 18.24
N ALA A 271 8.05 11.07 17.25
CA ALA A 271 7.24 10.69 16.09
C ALA A 271 6.19 9.64 16.46
N LEU A 272 6.34 8.99 17.62
CA LEU A 272 5.40 8.02 18.17
C LEU A 272 4.51 8.55 19.28
N ASP A 273 4.55 9.86 19.60
CA ASP A 273 3.63 10.46 20.56
C ASP A 273 2.18 10.34 20.03
N GLY A 274 1.53 9.22 20.39
CA GLY A 274 0.28 8.71 19.82
C GLY A 274 0.19 7.19 19.93
N PHE A 275 1.25 6.45 19.55
CA PHE A 275 1.31 4.98 19.58
C PHE A 275 1.41 4.42 21.01
N ASP A 276 2.31 4.96 21.82
CA ASP A 276 2.57 4.46 23.19
C ASP A 276 1.39 4.62 24.14
N ARG A 277 0.48 5.54 23.82
CA ARG A 277 -0.72 5.79 24.63
C ARG A 277 -1.96 5.08 24.11
N VAL A 278 -2.09 4.79 22.82
CA VAL A 278 -3.18 3.93 22.31
C VAL A 278 -3.01 2.49 22.81
N LEU A 279 -1.77 1.98 22.86
CA LEU A 279 -1.46 0.67 23.47
C LEU A 279 -1.67 0.70 25.01
N ASN A 280 -1.21 1.74 25.71
CA ASN A 280 -1.44 1.86 27.16
C ASN A 280 -2.89 2.19 27.55
N MET A 281 -3.73 2.67 26.62
CA MET A 281 -5.16 2.89 26.85
C MET A 281 -5.95 1.58 26.93
N GLN A 282 -5.39 0.45 26.49
CA GLN A 282 -5.95 -0.88 26.81
C GLN A 282 -5.69 -1.28 28.26
N HIS A 283 -4.57 -0.85 28.86
CA HIS A 283 -4.26 -1.12 30.29
C HIS A 283 -4.99 -0.20 31.28
N LEU A 284 -5.39 1.01 30.86
CA LEU A 284 -6.25 1.91 31.65
C LEU A 284 -7.73 1.45 31.73
N ALA A 285 -8.07 0.28 31.16
CA ALA A 285 -9.43 -0.28 31.14
C ALA A 285 -10.06 -0.58 32.52
N GLN A 286 -9.36 -0.32 33.62
CA GLN A 286 -9.86 -0.61 34.98
C GLN A 286 -9.96 0.60 35.92
N GLY A 287 -9.63 1.82 35.48
CA GLY A 287 -9.76 3.04 36.28
C GLY A 287 -10.62 4.10 35.58
N GLY A 288 -11.59 4.68 36.28
CA GLY A 288 -12.50 5.69 35.74
C GLY A 288 -11.79 6.90 35.08
N THR A 289 -12.57 7.69 34.34
CA THR A 289 -12.12 8.86 33.56
C THR A 289 -11.57 9.97 34.47
N ASP A 290 -10.30 9.88 34.87
CA ASP A 290 -9.61 10.98 35.56
C ASP A 290 -9.47 12.17 34.60
N ARG A 291 -9.83 13.38 35.04
CA ARG A 291 -9.75 14.64 34.27
C ARG A 291 -8.32 14.91 33.74
N LYS A 292 -7.29 14.37 34.41
CA LYS A 292 -5.89 14.42 33.93
C LYS A 292 -5.66 13.60 32.66
N SER A 293 -6.34 12.47 32.48
CA SER A 293 -6.20 11.62 31.28
C SER A 293 -6.80 12.27 30.04
N VAL A 294 -7.96 12.94 30.19
CA VAL A 294 -8.62 13.70 29.11
C VAL A 294 -7.70 14.83 28.63
N LYS A 295 -7.13 15.60 29.55
CA LYS A 295 -6.22 16.71 29.18
C LYS A 295 -5.00 16.23 28.38
N VAL A 296 -4.41 15.13 28.82
CA VAL A 296 -3.29 14.48 28.13
C VAL A 296 -3.68 13.98 26.74
N MET A 297 -4.91 13.46 26.58
CA MET A 297 -5.43 13.05 25.28
C MET A 297 -5.58 14.24 24.32
N PHE A 298 -6.11 15.38 24.79
CA PHE A 298 -6.22 16.59 23.96
C PHE A 298 -4.86 17.18 23.58
N GLU A 299 -3.82 17.01 24.40
CA GLU A 299 -2.44 17.35 24.02
C GLU A 299 -1.93 16.47 22.86
N THR A 300 -2.23 15.16 22.88
CA THR A 300 -1.94 14.26 21.76
C THR A 300 -2.73 14.64 20.51
N MET A 301 -4.03 14.95 20.66
CA MET A 301 -4.87 15.40 19.53
C MET A 301 -4.33 16.65 18.87
N ARG A 302 -3.80 17.61 19.65
CA ARG A 302 -3.23 18.84 19.10
C ARG A 302 -2.05 18.54 18.17
N ARG A 303 -1.21 17.55 18.51
CA ARG A 303 -0.08 17.14 17.68
C ARG A 303 -0.53 16.44 16.40
N GLU A 304 -1.51 15.55 16.50
CA GLU A 304 -2.07 14.86 15.33
C GLU A 304 -2.80 15.84 14.39
N LYS A 305 -3.51 16.82 14.95
CA LYS A 305 -4.06 17.95 14.19
C LYS A 305 -2.98 18.71 13.42
N GLU A 306 -1.81 18.98 14.01
CA GLU A 306 -0.71 19.63 13.29
C GLU A 306 -0.21 18.75 12.12
N ARG A 307 -0.13 17.43 12.28
CA ARG A 307 0.22 16.53 11.18
C ARG A 307 -0.79 16.59 10.04
N ILE A 308 -2.09 16.53 10.35
CA ILE A 308 -3.15 16.66 9.33
C ILE A 308 -3.14 18.05 8.70
N TYR A 309 -2.88 19.10 9.49
CA TYR A 309 -2.75 20.48 9.00
C TYR A 309 -1.62 20.62 7.97
N HIS A 310 -0.50 19.93 8.20
CA HIS A 310 0.64 19.93 7.29
C HIS A 310 0.55 18.91 6.14
N HIS A 311 -0.40 17.96 6.20
CA HIS A 311 -0.58 16.94 5.16
C HIS A 311 -0.82 17.56 3.78
N ARG A 312 -0.22 16.98 2.74
CA ARG A 312 -0.38 17.41 1.35
C ARG A 312 -0.95 16.28 0.50
N PRO A 313 -2.26 16.27 0.22
CA PRO A 313 -2.88 15.20 -0.55
C PRO A 313 -2.34 15.17 -1.98
N GLN A 314 -2.06 13.98 -2.48
CA GLN A 314 -1.74 13.74 -3.89
C GLN A 314 -3.00 13.39 -4.69
N SER A 315 -4.00 12.80 -4.04
CA SER A 315 -5.30 12.51 -4.62
C SER A 315 -6.40 12.80 -3.61
N LEU A 316 -7.55 13.26 -4.10
CA LEU A 316 -8.75 13.53 -3.31
C LEU A 316 -9.84 12.53 -3.66
N PHE A 317 -10.55 12.05 -2.66
CA PHE A 317 -11.62 11.06 -2.79
C PHE A 317 -12.90 11.62 -2.21
N ILE A 318 -13.99 11.66 -2.97
CA ILE A 318 -15.32 12.00 -2.47
C ILE A 318 -16.04 10.69 -2.15
N ALA A 319 -16.48 10.58 -0.90
CA ALA A 319 -17.34 9.50 -0.47
C ALA A 319 -18.71 10.02 -0.03
N VAL A 320 -19.76 9.36 -0.49
CA VAL A 320 -21.15 9.65 -0.10
C VAL A 320 -21.65 8.45 0.67
N ASN A 321 -22.16 8.66 1.89
CA ASN A 321 -22.58 7.59 2.78
C ASN A 321 -21.50 6.51 2.93
N THR A 322 -20.23 6.93 3.07
CA THR A 322 -19.01 6.09 3.18
C THR A 322 -18.54 5.36 1.93
N ARG A 323 -19.29 5.43 0.81
CA ARG A 323 -18.90 4.85 -0.48
C ARG A 323 -18.16 5.89 -1.32
N VAL A 324 -16.94 5.56 -1.75
CA VAL A 324 -16.20 6.42 -2.70
C VAL A 324 -16.94 6.45 -4.04
N VAL A 325 -17.37 7.64 -4.44
CA VAL A 325 -18.13 7.89 -5.68
C VAL A 325 -17.29 8.58 -6.74
N ALA A 326 -16.23 9.28 -6.34
CA ALA A 326 -15.29 9.92 -7.24
C ALA A 326 -13.90 10.04 -6.58
N PHE A 327 -12.87 10.09 -7.42
CA PHE A 327 -11.52 10.47 -7.00
C PHE A 327 -10.85 11.29 -8.09
N HIS A 328 -9.88 12.12 -7.70
CA HIS A 328 -9.12 12.94 -8.63
C HIS A 328 -7.73 13.23 -8.07
N ASP A 329 -6.71 13.16 -8.91
CA ASP A 329 -5.35 13.54 -8.53
C ASP A 329 -5.24 15.06 -8.41
N VAL A 330 -4.52 15.52 -7.40
CA VAL A 330 -4.25 16.94 -7.19
C VAL A 330 -3.26 17.41 -8.24
N GLN A 331 -3.71 18.31 -9.11
CA GLN A 331 -2.92 18.90 -10.17
C GLN A 331 -2.85 20.43 -10.03
N GLY A 332 -1.62 20.95 -10.03
CA GLY A 332 -1.34 22.38 -10.07
C GLY A 332 -1.84 23.16 -8.85
N ILE A 333 -2.06 24.47 -9.04
CA ILE A 333 -2.43 25.42 -7.98
C ILE A 333 -3.82 25.17 -7.42
N GLN A 334 -4.73 24.65 -8.25
CA GLN A 334 -6.10 24.44 -7.87
C GLN A 334 -6.62 23.20 -8.57
N SER A 335 -7.23 22.31 -7.80
CA SER A 335 -7.87 21.09 -8.30
C SER A 335 -9.32 21.10 -7.84
N ALA A 336 -10.24 20.99 -8.77
CA ALA A 336 -11.68 20.95 -8.48
C ALA A 336 -12.25 19.60 -8.94
N LEU A 337 -12.96 18.92 -8.05
CA LEU A 337 -13.65 17.67 -8.32
C LEU A 337 -15.13 17.87 -8.04
N SER A 338 -15.98 17.80 -9.06
CA SER A 338 -17.42 17.92 -8.93
C SER A 338 -18.11 16.64 -9.36
N ILE A 339 -19.11 16.22 -8.60
CA ILE A 339 -19.96 15.06 -8.88
C ILE A 339 -21.42 15.46 -8.67
N ARG A 340 -22.29 14.97 -9.56
CA ARG A 340 -23.73 15.12 -9.44
C ARG A 340 -24.35 13.77 -9.15
N LEU A 341 -25.19 13.73 -8.14
CA LEU A 341 -25.89 12.55 -7.66
C LEU A 341 -27.39 12.81 -7.83
N GLU A 342 -28.04 12.03 -8.68
CA GLU A 342 -29.48 12.12 -8.88
C GLU A 342 -30.23 11.67 -7.60
N TYR A 343 -31.42 12.25 -7.38
CA TYR A 343 -32.26 12.22 -6.15
C TYR A 343 -32.69 10.85 -5.56
N SER A 344 -32.08 9.73 -5.96
CA SER A 344 -32.52 8.38 -5.61
C SER A 344 -32.11 7.89 -4.22
N GLU A 345 -31.03 8.40 -3.64
CA GLU A 345 -30.64 8.18 -2.25
C GLU A 345 -30.60 9.53 -1.51
N GLN A 346 -31.16 9.60 -0.30
CA GLN A 346 -30.94 10.74 0.58
C GLN A 346 -29.48 10.72 1.04
N PRO A 347 -28.66 11.70 0.64
CA PRO A 347 -27.29 11.79 1.11
C PRO A 347 -27.34 12.18 2.59
N ASN A 348 -26.83 11.32 3.47
CA ASN A 348 -26.76 11.61 4.91
C ASN A 348 -25.42 12.22 5.29
N CYS A 349 -24.36 11.87 4.55
CA CYS A 349 -23.02 12.38 4.79
C CYS A 349 -22.19 12.37 3.51
N VAL A 350 -21.44 13.46 3.30
CA VAL A 350 -20.41 13.56 2.25
C VAL A 350 -19.07 13.78 2.91
N GLU A 351 -18.10 12.93 2.59
CA GLU A 351 -16.75 12.94 3.15
C GLU A 351 -15.70 13.12 2.05
N VAL A 352 -14.57 13.74 2.41
CA VAL A 352 -13.41 13.89 1.53
C VAL A 352 -12.17 13.32 2.20
N PHE A 353 -11.45 12.45 1.49
CA PHE A 353 -10.22 11.81 1.96
C PHE A 353 -9.03 12.08 1.05
N SER A 354 -7.82 11.94 1.59
CA SER A 354 -6.59 11.80 0.81
C SER A 354 -6.27 10.34 0.48
N GLU A 355 -5.26 10.11 -0.35
CA GLU A 355 -4.72 8.78 -0.66
C GLU A 355 -4.23 8.02 0.58
N GLN A 356 -3.77 8.76 1.61
CA GLN A 356 -3.33 8.23 2.90
C GLN A 356 -4.51 8.00 3.88
N GLN A 357 -5.75 8.02 3.39
CA GLN A 357 -6.99 7.87 4.18
C GLN A 357 -7.21 8.95 5.25
N ILE A 358 -6.55 10.09 5.12
CA ILE A 358 -6.74 11.22 6.04
C ILE A 358 -8.03 11.93 5.64
N ARG A 359 -8.98 12.04 6.58
CA ARG A 359 -10.24 12.79 6.37
C ARG A 359 -9.95 14.28 6.39
N LEU A 360 -10.26 14.95 5.29
CA LEU A 360 -10.05 16.39 5.12
C LEU A 360 -11.35 17.21 5.26
N ALA A 361 -12.51 16.62 4.95
CA ALA A 361 -13.81 17.26 5.14
C ALA A 361 -14.93 16.22 5.38
N MET A 362 -16.00 16.64 6.07
CA MET A 362 -17.20 15.82 6.31
C MET A 362 -18.43 16.67 6.62
N ILE A 363 -19.38 16.73 5.69
CA ILE A 363 -20.67 17.38 5.94
C ILE A 363 -21.72 16.30 6.21
N ALA A 364 -22.24 16.29 7.45
CA ALA A 364 -23.47 15.57 7.78
C ALA A 364 -24.67 16.38 7.29
N ILE A 365 -25.65 15.70 6.69
CA ILE A 365 -26.84 16.29 6.08
C ILE A 365 -28.03 15.85 6.94
N ASP A 366 -28.48 16.75 7.81
CA ASP A 366 -29.57 16.47 8.75
C ASP A 366 -30.97 16.63 8.11
N SER A 367 -31.11 17.57 7.18
CA SER A 367 -32.37 17.91 6.50
C SER A 367 -32.11 18.42 5.08
N LEU A 368 -32.95 18.01 4.12
CA LEU A 368 -32.92 18.47 2.72
C LEU A 368 -33.92 19.62 2.51
N PRO A 369 -33.74 20.47 1.48
CA PRO A 369 -34.76 21.46 1.12
C PRO A 369 -36.13 20.81 0.90
N PRO A 370 -37.24 21.48 1.31
CA PRO A 370 -37.33 22.88 1.76
C PRO A 370 -37.02 23.11 3.25
N ASP A 371 -36.98 22.05 4.06
CA ASP A 371 -36.78 22.17 5.53
C ASP A 371 -35.30 22.41 5.89
N GLY A 372 -34.39 22.00 5.00
CA GLY A 372 -32.95 22.19 5.10
C GLY A 372 -32.38 23.26 4.14
N PRO A 373 -31.11 23.62 4.32
CA PRO A 373 -30.45 24.62 3.49
C PRO A 373 -30.21 24.12 2.06
N GLU A 374 -30.40 25.00 1.07
CA GLU A 374 -30.12 24.73 -0.35
C GLU A 374 -28.63 24.51 -0.65
N ARG A 375 -27.75 25.06 0.20
CA ARG A 375 -26.30 24.94 0.06
C ARG A 375 -25.65 24.73 1.42
N LEU A 376 -24.73 23.78 1.48
CA LEU A 376 -23.84 23.56 2.61
C LEU A 376 -22.40 23.72 2.12
N THR A 377 -21.59 24.48 2.85
CA THR A 377 -20.18 24.66 2.51
C THR A 377 -19.35 24.44 3.76
N GLN A 378 -18.26 23.71 3.59
CA GLN A 378 -17.24 23.53 4.60
C GLN A 378 -15.87 23.87 4.04
N GLN A 379 -15.10 24.64 4.80
CA GLN A 379 -13.73 24.99 4.47
C GLN A 379 -12.79 24.40 5.51
N THR A 380 -11.76 23.69 5.05
CA THR A 380 -10.66 23.17 5.85
C THR A 380 -9.40 23.90 5.47
N LEU A 381 -8.78 24.58 6.44
CA LEU A 381 -7.51 25.28 6.25
C LEU A 381 -6.34 24.33 6.55
N LEU A 382 -5.36 24.32 5.65
CA LEU A 382 -4.13 23.54 5.74
C LEU A 382 -2.92 24.48 5.79
N SER A 383 -1.71 23.93 5.97
CA SER A 383 -0.49 24.74 6.06
C SER A 383 -0.19 25.48 4.76
N ASP A 384 0.67 26.50 4.82
CA ASP A 384 1.17 27.21 3.63
C ASP A 384 0.05 27.81 2.77
N THR A 385 -0.98 28.35 3.44
CA THR A 385 -2.17 28.98 2.83
C THR A 385 -3.02 28.04 1.96
N ARG A 386 -2.74 26.74 2.01
CA ARG A 386 -3.51 25.72 1.32
C ARG A 386 -4.90 25.59 1.96
N ARG A 387 -5.90 25.32 1.13
CA ARG A 387 -7.28 25.18 1.59
C ARG A 387 -8.03 24.15 0.78
N LEU A 388 -8.95 23.46 1.44
CA LEU A 388 -9.92 22.58 0.83
C LEU A 388 -11.32 23.10 1.13
N GLU A 389 -12.15 23.25 0.10
CA GLU A 389 -13.54 23.68 0.20
C GLU A 389 -14.43 22.57 -0.34
N LEU A 390 -15.34 22.06 0.49
CA LEU A 390 -16.40 21.13 0.11
C LEU A 390 -17.71 21.91 0.03
N ASN A 391 -18.29 21.98 -1.17
CA ASN A 391 -19.56 22.63 -1.46
C ASN A 391 -20.60 21.56 -1.83
N LEU A 392 -21.71 21.55 -1.13
CA LEU A 392 -22.89 20.76 -1.46
C LEU A 392 -24.00 21.71 -1.86
N SER A 393 -24.60 21.51 -3.03
CA SER A 393 -25.81 22.20 -3.44
C SER A 393 -26.91 21.21 -3.77
N PHE A 394 -28.08 21.45 -3.21
CA PHE A 394 -29.29 20.68 -3.45
C PHE A 394 -30.14 21.49 -4.44
N ASP A 395 -30.21 21.03 -5.68
CA ASP A 395 -31.05 21.63 -6.71
C ASP A 395 -32.15 20.64 -7.12
N GLY A 396 -33.08 21.06 -7.98
CA GLY A 396 -34.19 20.20 -8.43
C GLY A 396 -33.78 18.94 -9.18
N LEU A 397 -32.48 18.72 -9.43
CA LEU A 397 -31.92 17.55 -10.13
C LEU A 397 -31.12 16.63 -9.20
N GLY A 398 -30.84 17.03 -7.94
CA GLY A 398 -30.19 16.19 -6.94
C GLY A 398 -29.15 16.91 -6.10
N LEU A 399 -28.21 16.13 -5.55
CA LEU A 399 -27.06 16.66 -4.82
C LEU A 399 -25.89 16.85 -5.78
N GLN A 400 -25.43 18.08 -5.92
CA GLN A 400 -24.14 18.40 -6.50
C GLN A 400 -23.12 18.56 -5.38
N CYS A 401 -22.07 17.73 -5.39
CA CYS A 401 -20.91 17.87 -4.51
C CYS A 401 -19.75 18.41 -5.32
N GLU A 402 -19.09 19.46 -4.83
CA GLU A 402 -17.89 20.02 -5.41
C GLU A 402 -16.82 20.13 -4.33
N VAL A 403 -15.62 19.64 -4.61
CA VAL A 403 -14.43 19.77 -3.77
C VAL A 403 -13.43 20.61 -4.51
N VAL A 404 -13.02 21.73 -3.92
CA VAL A 404 -11.97 22.60 -4.45
C VAL A 404 -10.79 22.59 -3.51
N TYR A 405 -9.67 22.05 -3.94
CA TYR A 405 -8.39 22.14 -3.24
C TYR A 405 -7.52 23.19 -3.91
N SER A 406 -6.92 24.06 -3.11
CA SER A 406 -6.02 25.11 -3.57
C SER A 406 -4.68 25.00 -2.86
N ASP A 407 -3.62 24.98 -3.66
CA ASP A 407 -2.23 24.88 -3.26
C ASP A 407 -1.36 25.92 -4.00
N PRO A 408 -1.22 27.12 -3.43
CA PRO A 408 -0.45 28.21 -4.07
C PRO A 408 0.99 27.82 -4.44
N GLU A 409 1.62 26.95 -3.67
CA GLU A 409 3.01 26.51 -3.82
C GLU A 409 3.19 25.41 -4.89
N ALA A 410 2.11 24.91 -5.49
CA ALA A 410 2.16 23.86 -6.51
C ALA A 410 2.68 24.32 -7.89
N SER A 411 2.84 25.62 -8.13
CA SER A 411 3.21 26.19 -9.44
C SER A 411 4.65 26.68 -9.61
N THR A 412 5.47 26.64 -8.56
CA THR A 412 6.86 27.12 -8.63
C THR A 412 7.78 26.06 -9.27
N GLY A 413 7.66 25.89 -10.58
CA GLY A 413 8.60 25.14 -11.43
C GLY A 413 9.84 25.93 -11.84
N ILE A 414 10.12 27.07 -11.20
CA ILE A 414 11.24 27.96 -11.54
C ILE A 414 12.06 28.22 -10.27
N GLN A 415 12.85 27.24 -9.83
CA GLN A 415 13.95 27.52 -8.89
C GLN A 415 15.00 26.40 -8.78
N ASP A 416 15.14 25.51 -9.77
CA ASP A 416 16.34 24.67 -9.87
C ASP A 416 17.61 25.50 -10.21
N ALA A 417 17.45 26.76 -10.64
CA ALA A 417 18.54 27.66 -10.99
C ALA A 417 19.24 28.35 -9.79
N MET A 418 18.67 28.29 -8.58
CA MET A 418 19.29 28.91 -7.39
C MET A 418 20.30 28.01 -6.68
N GLU A 419 20.43 26.74 -7.12
CA GLU A 419 21.24 25.73 -6.44
C GLU A 419 22.62 25.50 -7.09
N GLU A 420 22.85 25.98 -8.31
CA GLU A 420 24.18 25.99 -8.96
C GLU A 420 24.97 27.29 -8.73
N LEU A 421 25.01 27.78 -7.49
CA LEU A 421 26.13 28.62 -7.06
C LEU A 421 27.03 27.78 -6.16
N ARG A 422 28.10 27.25 -6.74
CA ARG A 422 29.25 26.79 -5.96
C ARG A 422 29.75 28.00 -5.16
N PRO A 423 29.77 27.97 -3.82
CA PRO A 423 30.61 28.90 -3.09
C PRO A 423 32.05 28.40 -3.18
N SER A 424 32.69 28.58 -4.34
CA SER A 424 34.15 28.60 -4.41
C SER A 424 34.66 29.97 -3.96
N THR A 425 34.30 30.37 -2.73
CA THR A 425 34.92 31.48 -1.97
C THR A 425 34.32 31.54 -0.55
N LEU A 426 34.69 30.59 0.31
CA LEU A 426 34.72 30.76 1.77
C LEU A 426 35.98 30.12 2.37
N GLN A 427 37.09 30.20 1.64
CA GLN A 427 38.44 30.10 2.21
C GLN A 427 38.98 31.53 2.41
N ALA A 428 38.45 32.26 3.39
CA ALA A 428 39.01 33.55 3.81
C ALA A 428 38.64 33.98 5.24
N LEU A 429 38.19 33.08 6.12
CA LEU A 429 38.00 33.39 7.55
C LEU A 429 38.74 32.44 8.50
N VAL A 430 39.49 31.47 7.99
CA VAL A 430 40.46 30.72 8.82
C VAL A 430 41.78 31.49 8.79
N GLY A 431 41.85 32.51 9.64
CA GLY A 431 43.13 33.04 10.09
C GLY A 431 43.86 31.92 10.85
N THR A 432 44.89 31.35 10.23
CA THR A 432 45.84 30.47 10.92
C THR A 432 46.72 31.34 11.81
N ASP A 433 46.28 31.60 13.03
CA ASP A 433 47.14 32.08 14.10
C ASP A 433 47.33 30.96 15.12
N GLN A 434 48.52 30.35 15.09
CA GLN A 434 49.04 29.70 16.28
C GLN A 434 49.34 30.77 17.33
N PRO A 435 49.08 30.46 18.61
CA PRO A 435 50.04 30.88 19.61
C PRO A 435 50.49 29.71 20.48
N SER A 436 51.81 29.49 20.46
CA SER A 436 52.56 28.71 21.43
C SER A 436 52.83 29.55 22.69
N TRP A 437 52.05 29.34 23.74
CA TRP A 437 52.32 29.76 25.13
C TRP A 437 51.14 29.17 25.97
N ILE A 438 51.27 28.25 26.90
CA ILE A 438 52.01 28.28 28.15
C ILE A 438 52.10 26.83 28.66
N LYS A 439 53.33 26.36 28.88
CA LYS A 439 53.61 25.38 29.94
C LYS A 439 53.43 26.10 31.28
N LYS A 440 52.42 25.70 32.06
CA LYS A 440 52.25 25.79 33.54
C LYS A 440 50.80 26.14 33.89
N LEU A 441 50.00 25.15 34.26
CA LEU A 441 49.14 25.17 35.44
C LEU A 441 48.44 23.80 35.60
N ILE A 442 49.21 22.79 35.98
CA ILE A 442 48.68 21.59 36.64
C ILE A 442 49.42 21.45 37.96
N SER A 443 48.89 22.09 38.99
CA SER A 443 49.11 21.69 40.38
C SER A 443 48.10 22.45 41.24
N THR A 444 46.94 21.83 41.48
CA THR A 444 46.23 21.83 42.78
C THR A 444 44.87 21.17 42.59
N LEU A 445 44.79 19.89 42.96
CA LEU A 445 43.70 19.26 43.71
C LEU A 445 44.03 17.76 43.83
N VAL A 446 45.00 17.45 44.70
CA VAL A 446 45.24 16.08 45.17
C VAL A 446 44.48 15.93 46.50
N PRO A 447 43.49 15.03 46.60
CA PRO A 447 42.90 14.69 47.88
C PRO A 447 43.90 13.89 48.72
N SER A 448 43.82 14.03 50.05
CA SER A 448 44.78 13.46 51.02
C SER A 448 45.02 11.94 50.84
N PRO A 449 46.22 11.43 51.20
CA PRO A 449 46.66 10.06 50.92
C PRO A 449 45.80 8.95 51.57
N ALA A 450 44.90 9.25 52.51
CA ALA A 450 43.98 8.26 53.08
C ALA A 450 42.80 7.94 52.13
N MET A 451 42.32 8.89 51.32
CA MET A 451 41.21 8.67 50.37
C MET A 451 41.65 7.94 49.11
N ALA A 452 42.90 8.14 48.66
CA ALA A 452 43.42 7.50 47.45
C ALA A 452 43.58 5.98 47.61
N TRP A 453 44.04 5.52 48.77
CA TRP A 453 44.12 4.08 49.08
C TRP A 453 42.74 3.46 49.31
N GLY A 454 41.80 4.21 49.92
CA GLY A 454 40.41 3.77 50.05
C GLY A 454 39.71 3.57 48.70
N LEU A 455 39.90 4.52 47.77
CA LEU A 455 39.35 4.41 46.41
C LEU A 455 40.03 3.33 45.57
N ALA A 456 41.34 3.13 45.71
CA ALA A 456 42.04 2.05 45.02
C ALA A 456 41.61 0.66 45.51
N LEU A 457 41.45 0.48 46.83
CA LEU A 457 40.92 -0.76 47.40
C LEU A 457 39.45 -1.00 47.03
N ALA A 458 38.63 0.06 47.03
CA ALA A 458 37.26 -0.03 46.53
C ALA A 458 37.22 -0.36 45.04
N PHE A 459 38.11 0.19 44.22
CA PHE A 459 38.18 -0.11 42.80
C PHE A 459 38.65 -1.54 42.54
N VAL A 460 39.62 -2.05 43.31
CA VAL A 460 40.06 -3.46 43.22
C VAL A 460 38.98 -4.41 43.74
N ALA A 461 38.26 -4.06 44.80
CA ALA A 461 37.14 -4.85 45.32
C ALA A 461 35.94 -4.83 44.35
N CYS A 462 35.61 -3.68 43.77
CA CYS A 462 34.57 -3.53 42.76
C CYS A 462 34.97 -4.21 41.44
N ALA A 463 36.23 -4.11 41.01
CA ALA A 463 36.74 -4.82 39.85
C ALA A 463 36.79 -6.33 40.08
N GLY A 464 37.14 -6.77 41.29
CA GLY A 464 37.11 -8.18 41.70
C GLY A 464 35.70 -8.73 41.84
N ALA A 465 34.75 -7.96 42.38
CA ALA A 465 33.33 -8.30 42.42
C ALA A 465 32.70 -8.29 41.03
N TYR A 466 33.10 -7.33 40.18
CA TYR A 466 32.72 -7.27 38.77
C TYR A 466 33.28 -8.51 38.03
N PHE A 467 34.55 -8.85 38.20
CA PHE A 467 35.16 -10.05 37.61
C PHE A 467 34.53 -11.34 38.14
N MET A 468 34.22 -11.44 39.43
CA MET A 468 33.51 -12.58 40.00
C MET A 468 32.08 -12.69 39.47
N SER A 469 31.35 -11.57 39.32
CA SER A 469 30.02 -11.54 38.70
C SER A 469 30.05 -11.84 37.20
N TYR A 470 31.14 -11.49 36.51
CA TYR A 470 31.36 -11.76 35.09
C TYR A 470 31.74 -13.22 34.84
N ILE A 471 32.48 -13.84 35.78
CA ILE A 471 32.85 -15.27 35.73
C ILE A 471 31.69 -16.17 36.22
N HIS A 472 30.78 -15.66 37.06
CA HIS A 472 29.59 -16.38 37.56
C HIS A 472 28.31 -16.17 36.75
N GLN A 473 28.36 -15.56 35.55
CA GLN A 473 27.19 -15.62 34.67
C GLN A 473 26.87 -17.09 34.37
N PRO A 474 25.63 -17.56 34.64
CA PRO A 474 25.26 -18.94 34.36
C PRO A 474 25.52 -19.17 32.87
N ARG A 475 26.44 -20.09 32.55
CA ARG A 475 26.63 -20.53 31.17
C ARG A 475 25.30 -21.11 30.72
N LEU A 476 24.54 -20.33 29.94
CA LEU A 476 23.38 -20.83 29.22
C LEU A 476 23.88 -21.99 28.37
N ASP A 477 23.43 -23.19 28.70
CA ASP A 477 23.76 -24.39 27.94
C ASP A 477 23.01 -24.33 26.61
N ALA A 478 23.72 -23.99 25.54
CA ALA A 478 23.17 -23.87 24.20
C ALA A 478 22.46 -25.17 23.74
N SER A 479 22.96 -26.33 24.20
CA SER A 479 22.35 -27.62 23.90
C SER A 479 21.04 -27.81 24.66
N ALA A 480 20.94 -27.31 25.89
CA ALA A 480 19.70 -27.34 26.66
C ALA A 480 18.62 -26.45 26.04
N VAL A 481 18.98 -25.22 25.63
CA VAL A 481 18.06 -24.30 24.95
C VAL A 481 17.56 -24.90 23.63
N LEU A 482 18.45 -25.45 22.81
CA LEU A 482 18.08 -26.10 21.55
C LEU A 482 17.20 -27.34 21.79
N ASN A 483 17.54 -28.18 22.77
CA ASN A 483 16.74 -29.37 23.08
C ASN A 483 15.33 -29.00 23.58
N GLN A 484 15.23 -27.93 24.37
CA GLN A 484 13.94 -27.42 24.84
C GLN A 484 13.11 -26.86 23.67
N ALA A 485 13.73 -26.09 22.77
CA ALA A 485 13.07 -25.57 21.57
C ALA A 485 12.53 -26.72 20.69
N VAL A 486 13.34 -27.76 20.45
CA VAL A 486 12.91 -28.96 19.70
C VAL A 486 11.76 -29.69 20.40
N ALA A 487 11.81 -29.85 21.72
CA ALA A 487 10.75 -30.52 22.47
C ALA A 487 9.42 -29.73 22.41
N MET A 488 9.49 -28.39 22.51
CA MET A 488 8.31 -27.52 22.40
C MET A 488 7.73 -27.52 20.99
N GLU A 489 8.59 -27.49 19.96
CA GLU A 489 8.18 -27.59 18.56
C GLU A 489 7.49 -28.94 18.29
N ALA A 490 8.08 -30.06 18.74
CA ALA A 490 7.49 -31.38 18.60
C ALA A 490 6.13 -31.51 19.32
N ALA A 491 5.98 -30.89 20.50
CA ALA A 491 4.71 -30.87 21.24
C ALA A 491 3.61 -30.12 20.48
N LYS A 492 3.94 -29.00 19.81
CA LYS A 492 2.99 -28.24 18.99
C LYS A 492 2.60 -28.98 17.71
N MET A 493 3.52 -29.76 17.14
CA MET A 493 3.29 -30.57 15.94
C MET A 493 2.47 -31.84 16.21
N ALA A 494 2.27 -32.22 17.47
CA ALA A 494 1.54 -33.44 17.83
C ALA A 494 0.05 -33.35 17.45
N GLY A 495 -0.32 -33.95 16.31
CA GLY A 495 -1.70 -33.92 15.80
C GLY A 495 -2.12 -32.61 15.13
N ALA A 496 -1.14 -31.76 14.83
CA ALA A 496 -1.34 -30.51 14.11
C ALA A 496 -0.53 -30.48 12.81
N THR A 497 -1.00 -29.67 11.89
CA THR A 497 -0.30 -29.24 10.68
C THR A 497 0.20 -27.83 10.92
N ARG A 498 1.50 -27.62 10.72
CA ARG A 498 2.12 -26.29 10.72
C ARG A 498 2.02 -25.70 9.32
N HIS A 499 1.54 -24.47 9.24
CA HIS A 499 1.68 -23.61 8.07
C HIS A 499 2.66 -22.49 8.41
N GLN A 500 3.63 -22.31 7.52
CA GLN A 500 4.80 -21.48 7.75
C GLN A 500 5.11 -20.69 6.49
N THR A 501 5.06 -19.35 6.57
CA THR A 501 5.50 -18.46 5.50
C THR A 501 6.79 -17.78 5.89
N MET A 502 7.79 -17.79 5.01
CA MET A 502 9.14 -17.29 5.26
C MET A 502 9.59 -16.41 4.11
N ASN A 503 10.34 -15.36 4.40
CA ASN A 503 11.11 -14.63 3.40
C ASN A 503 12.48 -15.30 3.25
N LEU A 504 12.87 -15.52 2.00
CA LEU A 504 14.17 -16.05 1.60
C LEU A 504 14.98 -14.94 0.96
N ILE A 505 16.17 -14.69 1.50
CA ILE A 505 17.13 -13.74 0.94
C ILE A 505 18.44 -14.46 0.71
N GLU A 506 18.90 -14.47 -0.53
CA GLU A 506 20.20 -14.98 -0.90
C GLU A 506 21.07 -13.83 -1.39
N THR A 507 22.17 -13.57 -0.68
CA THR A 507 23.20 -12.66 -1.17
C THR A 507 24.24 -13.49 -1.89
N THR A 508 24.27 -13.36 -3.22
CA THR A 508 25.29 -14.01 -4.03
C THR A 508 26.62 -13.30 -3.84
N SER A 509 27.68 -13.97 -4.26
CA SER A 509 29.04 -13.47 -4.21
C SER A 509 29.30 -12.13 -4.89
N ASP A 510 28.51 -11.81 -5.92
CA ASP A 510 28.68 -10.64 -6.75
C ASP A 510 27.94 -9.43 -6.15
N GLY A 511 27.36 -9.61 -4.96
CA GLY A 511 26.53 -8.61 -4.27
C GLY A 511 25.09 -8.58 -4.75
N LEU A 512 24.69 -9.44 -5.70
CA LEU A 512 23.30 -9.55 -6.14
C LEU A 512 22.46 -10.19 -5.02
N VAL A 513 21.41 -9.49 -4.60
CA VAL A 513 20.49 -9.93 -3.55
C VAL A 513 19.24 -10.51 -4.20
N LEU A 514 19.09 -11.82 -4.14
CA LEU A 514 17.91 -12.54 -4.60
C LEU A 514 16.89 -12.60 -3.46
N ARG A 515 15.61 -12.37 -3.75
CA ARG A 515 14.52 -12.41 -2.77
C ARG A 515 13.37 -13.30 -3.25
N GLY A 516 12.76 -14.03 -2.33
CA GLY A 516 11.57 -14.83 -2.58
C GLY A 516 10.79 -15.13 -1.31
N ILE A 517 9.61 -15.70 -1.45
CA ILE A 517 8.75 -16.10 -0.32
C ILE A 517 8.59 -17.61 -0.36
N VAL A 518 8.87 -18.29 0.74
CA VAL A 518 8.70 -19.74 0.88
C VAL A 518 7.49 -20.02 1.77
N GLU A 519 6.49 -20.67 1.22
CA GLU A 519 5.35 -21.21 1.97
C GLU A 519 5.58 -22.70 2.21
N THR A 520 5.43 -23.16 3.44
CA THR A 520 5.55 -24.56 3.83
C THR A 520 4.35 -25.00 4.64
N TRP A 521 3.76 -26.14 4.27
CA TRP A 521 2.77 -26.86 5.06
C TRP A 521 3.38 -28.20 5.46
N GLN A 522 3.39 -28.52 6.75
CA GLN A 522 4.02 -29.75 7.25
C GLN A 522 3.16 -30.38 8.35
N GLU A 523 2.87 -31.66 8.23
CA GLU A 523 2.10 -32.41 9.22
C GLU A 523 3.00 -33.24 10.14
N GLY A 524 2.80 -33.12 11.46
CA GLY A 524 3.66 -33.77 12.44
C GLY A 524 3.54 -35.29 12.53
N GLN A 525 2.38 -35.88 12.26
CA GLN A 525 2.16 -37.34 12.45
C GLN A 525 2.63 -38.20 11.28
N THR A 526 2.38 -37.75 10.04
CA THR A 526 2.67 -38.56 8.83
C THR A 526 3.95 -38.10 8.12
N GLY A 527 4.46 -36.90 8.46
CA GLY A 527 5.63 -36.30 7.79
C GLY A 527 5.34 -35.84 6.36
N ARG A 528 4.07 -35.77 5.94
CA ARG A 528 3.66 -35.15 4.67
C ARG A 528 3.92 -33.65 4.71
N HIS A 529 4.38 -33.11 3.60
CA HIS A 529 4.65 -31.67 3.49
C HIS A 529 4.48 -31.17 2.06
N ILE A 530 4.22 -29.89 1.90
CA ILE A 530 4.40 -29.16 0.65
C ILE A 530 5.16 -27.88 0.94
N ARG A 531 6.03 -27.50 0.02
CA ARG A 531 6.80 -26.28 0.03
C ARG A 531 6.65 -25.61 -1.32
N ARG A 532 6.41 -24.30 -1.33
CA ARG A 532 6.29 -23.48 -2.54
C ARG A 532 7.15 -22.25 -2.40
N LEU A 533 7.99 -22.00 -3.40
CA LEU A 533 8.76 -20.78 -3.54
C LEU A 533 8.02 -19.84 -4.49
N TYR A 534 7.82 -18.60 -4.05
CA TYR A 534 7.20 -17.52 -4.78
C TYR A 534 8.20 -16.41 -5.08
N ASP A 535 8.00 -15.70 -6.19
CA ASP A 535 8.65 -14.41 -6.45
C ASP A 535 8.02 -13.26 -5.63
N LEU A 536 8.56 -12.04 -5.77
CA LEU A 536 8.03 -10.83 -5.10
C LEU A 536 6.64 -10.40 -5.62
N HIS A 537 6.18 -10.96 -6.74
CA HIS A 537 4.86 -10.72 -7.33
C HIS A 537 3.85 -11.83 -7.00
N HIS A 538 4.22 -12.77 -6.10
CA HIS A 538 3.43 -13.92 -5.67
C HIS A 538 3.17 -14.99 -6.76
N HIS A 539 4.06 -15.14 -7.75
CA HIS A 539 4.03 -16.28 -8.67
C HIS A 539 4.84 -17.46 -8.12
N VAL A 540 4.30 -18.68 -8.18
CA VAL A 540 5.04 -19.90 -7.81
C VAL A 540 6.12 -20.19 -8.84
N ILE A 541 7.37 -20.20 -8.39
CA ILE A 541 8.56 -20.44 -9.23
C ILE A 541 9.19 -21.82 -8.98
N ALA A 542 8.98 -22.40 -7.81
CA ALA A 542 9.34 -23.79 -7.51
C ALA A 542 8.44 -24.39 -6.42
N SER A 543 8.34 -25.73 -6.38
CA SER A 543 7.62 -26.44 -5.33
C SER A 543 8.21 -27.82 -5.06
N GLU A 544 8.14 -28.28 -3.81
CA GLU A 544 8.54 -29.60 -3.36
C GLU A 544 7.42 -30.16 -2.49
N TRP A 545 7.07 -31.43 -2.64
CA TRP A 545 6.00 -32.03 -1.84
C TRP A 545 6.29 -33.48 -1.53
N LYS A 546 5.67 -33.96 -0.45
CA LYS A 546 5.63 -35.35 -0.03
C LYS A 546 4.24 -35.67 0.48
N ASP A 547 3.56 -36.61 -0.17
CA ASP A 547 2.20 -37.03 0.19
C ASP A 547 2.19 -38.10 1.30
N LYS A 548 0.99 -38.45 1.76
CA LYS A 548 0.77 -39.50 2.78
C LYS A 548 1.14 -40.91 2.32
N ASN A 549 1.27 -41.14 1.01
CA ASN A 549 1.67 -42.42 0.43
C ASN A 549 3.19 -42.52 0.27
N GLY A 550 3.93 -41.49 0.68
CA GLY A 550 5.38 -41.40 0.54
C GLY A 550 5.85 -41.00 -0.86
N ARG A 551 4.94 -40.58 -1.76
CA ARG A 551 5.33 -40.01 -3.06
C ARG A 551 5.85 -38.61 -2.83
N SER A 552 6.98 -38.30 -3.45
CA SER A 552 7.59 -36.97 -3.40
C SER A 552 7.97 -36.50 -4.78
N GLY A 553 7.87 -35.20 -5.02
CA GLY A 553 8.28 -34.58 -6.27
C GLY A 553 8.81 -33.18 -6.06
N VAL A 554 9.56 -32.68 -7.04
CA VAL A 554 10.06 -31.31 -7.11
C VAL A 554 9.71 -30.77 -8.48
N SER A 555 9.03 -29.63 -8.53
CA SER A 555 8.71 -28.90 -9.76
C SER A 555 9.39 -27.56 -9.73
N ILE A 556 10.07 -27.21 -10.82
CA ILE A 556 10.67 -25.89 -11.05
C ILE A 556 10.04 -25.37 -12.34
N ALA A 557 9.65 -24.09 -12.35
CA ALA A 557 9.04 -23.50 -13.51
C ALA A 557 9.94 -23.66 -14.77
N PRO A 558 9.40 -24.13 -15.90
CA PRO A 558 10.19 -24.41 -17.10
C PRO A 558 10.88 -23.14 -17.63
N SER A 559 11.96 -23.30 -18.39
CA SER A 559 12.81 -22.22 -18.93
C SER A 559 12.04 -21.16 -19.73
N ASN A 560 10.84 -21.51 -20.20
CA ASN A 560 10.00 -20.74 -21.10
C ASN A 560 8.99 -19.85 -20.36
N THR A 561 8.84 -20.03 -19.04
CA THR A 561 7.99 -19.17 -18.19
C THR A 561 8.67 -17.82 -18.01
N GLU A 562 7.93 -16.72 -18.15
CA GLU A 562 8.43 -15.36 -17.91
C GLU A 562 8.61 -15.12 -16.42
N ILE A 563 9.76 -15.53 -15.90
CA ILE A 563 10.22 -15.29 -14.54
C ILE A 563 11.50 -14.48 -14.67
N ASP A 564 11.61 -13.42 -13.86
CA ASP A 564 12.81 -12.59 -13.80
C ASP A 564 14.06 -13.46 -13.56
N ALA A 565 15.17 -13.16 -14.25
CA ALA A 565 16.39 -13.96 -14.15
C ALA A 565 16.89 -14.19 -12.70
N PRO A 566 16.82 -13.21 -11.77
CA PRO A 566 17.08 -13.41 -10.35
C PRO A 566 16.18 -14.44 -9.66
N ALA A 567 14.87 -14.41 -9.94
CA ALA A 567 13.91 -15.34 -9.35
C ALA A 567 14.13 -16.77 -9.88
N ARG A 568 14.47 -16.93 -11.17
CA ARG A 568 14.85 -18.23 -11.73
C ARG A 568 16.15 -18.76 -11.11
N GLN A 569 17.14 -17.89 -10.89
CA GLN A 569 18.38 -18.27 -10.21
C GLN A 569 18.11 -18.74 -8.77
N LEU A 570 17.21 -18.10 -8.04
CA LEU A 570 16.80 -18.49 -6.69
C LEU A 570 16.12 -19.88 -6.67
N ALA A 571 15.25 -20.16 -7.65
CA ALA A 571 14.57 -21.46 -7.78
C ALA A 571 15.51 -22.62 -8.13
N MET A 572 16.58 -22.36 -8.90
CA MET A 572 17.59 -23.35 -9.27
C MET A 572 18.54 -23.70 -8.14
N ASN A 573 18.65 -22.84 -7.12
CA ASN A 573 19.43 -23.13 -5.92
C ASN A 573 18.58 -24.00 -4.99
N ASP A 574 19.09 -25.13 -4.51
CA ASP A 574 18.38 -26.00 -3.55
C ASP A 574 18.15 -25.35 -2.16
N LEU A 575 18.53 -24.08 -1.99
CA LEU A 575 18.51 -23.36 -0.72
C LEU A 575 17.10 -23.04 -0.22
N TRP A 576 16.13 -22.87 -1.12
CA TRP A 576 14.73 -22.68 -0.73
C TRP A 576 14.12 -23.93 -0.10
N LYS A 577 14.79 -25.11 -0.21
CA LYS A 577 14.34 -26.37 0.40
C LYS A 577 14.76 -26.51 1.88
N GLN A 578 15.35 -25.48 2.46
CA GLN A 578 15.69 -25.46 3.87
C GLN A 578 14.46 -25.11 4.71
N ASP A 579 14.19 -25.89 5.76
CA ASP A 579 13.15 -25.61 6.75
C ASP A 579 13.70 -24.73 7.87
N LEU A 580 12.90 -23.76 8.33
CA LEU A 580 13.18 -23.02 9.56
C LEU A 580 12.62 -23.80 10.76
N SER A 581 13.45 -24.71 11.29
CA SER A 581 13.11 -25.58 12.44
C SER A 581 14.29 -25.74 13.40
N SER A 582 13.98 -25.84 14.69
CA SER A 582 15.00 -26.18 15.71
C SER A 582 15.52 -27.61 15.52
N ALA A 583 14.67 -28.51 15.01
CA ALA A 583 15.04 -29.91 14.78
C ALA A 583 15.99 -30.05 13.60
N ASP A 584 15.75 -29.31 12.51
CA ASP A 584 16.60 -29.31 11.32
C ASP A 584 17.94 -28.62 11.58
N PHE A 585 17.94 -27.51 12.32
CA PHE A 585 19.17 -26.87 12.79
C PHE A 585 20.03 -27.83 13.63
N ARG A 586 19.40 -28.61 14.53
CA ARG A 586 20.10 -29.65 15.29
C ARG A 586 20.69 -30.74 14.40
N ALA A 587 19.98 -31.10 13.32
CA ALA A 587 20.43 -32.09 12.34
C ALA A 587 21.59 -31.59 11.44
N LEU A 588 21.92 -30.29 11.48
CA LEU A 588 23.11 -29.78 10.79
C LEU A 588 24.40 -30.36 11.42
N GLY A 589 24.46 -30.59 12.73
CA GLY A 589 25.53 -31.38 13.37
C GLY A 589 26.81 -30.61 13.73
N GLY A 590 26.71 -29.34 14.14
CA GLY A 590 27.87 -28.54 14.58
C GLY A 590 28.51 -29.02 15.89
N LYS A 591 29.85 -29.03 15.96
CA LYS A 591 30.64 -29.57 17.10
C LYS A 591 30.57 -28.68 18.35
N SER A 592 30.34 -27.38 18.18
CA SER A 592 30.12 -26.42 19.27
C SER A 592 29.03 -25.42 18.89
N ILE A 593 27.88 -25.50 19.57
CA ILE A 593 26.82 -24.50 19.48
C ILE A 593 27.07 -23.45 20.55
N ARG A 594 27.18 -22.19 20.15
CA ARG A 594 27.24 -21.07 21.09
C ARG A 594 25.88 -20.41 21.16
N VAL A 595 25.41 -20.13 22.36
CA VAL A 595 24.22 -19.33 22.57
C VAL A 595 24.63 -17.91 22.97
N SER A 596 24.02 -16.93 22.33
CA SER A 596 24.06 -15.54 22.76
C SER A 596 22.64 -15.03 22.92
N VAL A 597 22.40 -14.20 23.94
CA VAL A 597 21.11 -13.56 24.15
C VAL A 597 21.24 -12.10 23.78
N VAL A 598 20.48 -11.66 22.79
CA VAL A 598 20.46 -10.25 22.32
C VAL A 598 19.01 -9.80 22.37
N ASN A 599 18.70 -8.74 23.12
CA ASN A 599 17.34 -8.18 23.26
C ASN A 599 16.25 -9.21 23.68
N GLY A 600 16.61 -10.27 24.41
CA GLY A 600 15.67 -11.32 24.83
C GLY A 600 15.48 -12.47 23.82
N GLU A 601 16.19 -12.43 22.69
CA GLU A 601 16.23 -13.48 21.66
C GLU A 601 17.41 -14.43 21.91
N TYR A 602 17.25 -15.72 21.62
CA TYR A 602 18.34 -16.69 21.68
C TYR A 602 18.92 -16.90 20.29
N LYS A 603 20.17 -16.48 20.08
CA LYS A 603 20.93 -16.76 18.85
C LYS A 603 21.86 -17.94 19.09
N LEU A 604 21.59 -19.05 18.41
CA LEU A 604 22.36 -20.28 18.46
C LEU A 604 23.26 -20.34 17.22
N SER A 605 24.56 -20.14 17.40
CA SER A 605 25.55 -20.19 16.32
C SER A 605 26.29 -21.53 16.33
N ALA A 606 26.26 -22.24 15.21
CA ALA A 606 26.97 -23.50 14.99
C ALA A 606 28.07 -23.31 13.94
N THR A 607 29.27 -23.83 14.22
CA THR A 607 30.37 -23.95 13.25
C THR A 607 30.55 -25.42 12.86
N MET A 608 30.76 -25.66 11.57
CA MET A 608 30.82 -27.01 10.98
C MET A 608 32.27 -27.45 10.74
N GLU A 609 32.57 -28.76 10.92
CA GLU A 609 33.84 -29.37 10.48
C GLU A 609 33.68 -29.95 9.06
N ASP A 610 34.78 -29.94 8.30
CA ASP A 610 34.88 -30.22 6.86
C ASP A 610 34.44 -31.65 6.41
N ASP A 611 34.03 -32.51 7.34
CA ASP A 611 34.17 -33.96 7.17
C ASP A 611 32.88 -34.71 6.77
N ASN A 612 31.74 -34.05 6.48
CA ASN A 612 30.60 -34.78 5.88
C ASN A 612 29.47 -33.98 5.19
N LYS A 613 29.49 -32.64 5.17
CA LYS A 613 28.57 -31.83 4.34
C LYS A 613 29.37 -30.72 3.69
N PRO A 614 29.84 -30.89 2.45
CA PRO A 614 30.93 -30.08 1.95
C PRO A 614 30.44 -28.73 1.39
N ARG A 615 29.45 -28.07 2.01
CA ARG A 615 28.82 -26.83 1.52
C ARG A 615 28.51 -25.75 2.57
N LEU A 616 28.56 -26.02 3.88
CA LEU A 616 28.11 -25.10 4.94
C LEU A 616 29.24 -24.81 5.95
N LEU A 617 29.62 -23.54 6.12
CA LEU A 617 30.66 -23.09 7.06
C LEU A 617 30.10 -22.85 8.47
N SER A 618 29.00 -22.10 8.54
CA SER A 618 28.34 -21.77 9.79
C SER A 618 26.85 -21.56 9.59
N ALA A 619 26.09 -21.83 10.65
CA ALA A 619 24.65 -21.61 10.70
C ALA A 619 24.30 -20.85 11.99
N VAL A 620 23.33 -19.95 11.93
CA VAL A 620 22.80 -19.24 13.09
C VAL A 620 21.29 -19.40 13.11
N LEU A 621 20.76 -20.04 14.15
CA LEU A 621 19.32 -20.09 14.41
C LEU A 621 18.94 -19.00 15.41
N VAL A 622 17.90 -18.24 15.09
CA VAL A 622 17.30 -17.24 15.97
C VAL A 622 16.00 -17.79 16.54
N LEU A 623 15.91 -17.81 17.87
CA LEU A 623 14.71 -18.18 18.61
C LEU A 623 14.14 -16.97 19.35
N ASP A 624 12.81 -16.84 19.36
CA ASP A 624 12.11 -15.85 20.19
C ASP A 624 12.16 -16.22 21.69
N SER A 625 11.55 -15.37 22.54
CA SER A 625 11.45 -15.61 23.99
C SER A 625 10.63 -16.86 24.35
N HIS A 626 9.82 -17.38 23.43
CA HIS A 626 9.02 -18.60 23.59
C HIS A 626 9.70 -19.83 22.96
N LEU A 627 10.96 -19.71 22.54
CA LEU A 627 11.77 -20.74 21.90
C LEU A 627 11.22 -21.22 20.54
N ASN A 628 10.49 -20.37 19.82
CA ASN A 628 10.10 -20.64 18.43
C ASN A 628 11.20 -20.20 17.47
N ALA A 629 11.47 -21.01 16.45
CA ALA A 629 12.36 -20.63 15.35
C ALA A 629 11.73 -19.52 14.51
N VAL A 630 12.41 -18.36 14.47
CA VAL A 630 11.93 -17.14 13.79
C VAL A 630 12.87 -16.69 12.68
N GLY A 631 14.13 -17.12 12.70
CA GLY A 631 15.03 -16.93 11.57
C GLY A 631 16.22 -17.88 11.57
N GLU A 632 16.82 -18.09 10.40
CA GLU A 632 18.03 -18.89 10.22
C GLU A 632 18.95 -18.20 9.21
N GLU A 633 20.23 -18.06 9.56
CA GLU A 633 21.29 -17.56 8.67
C GLU A 633 22.27 -18.69 8.35
N LEU A 634 22.53 -18.94 7.06
CA LEU A 634 23.48 -19.97 6.62
C LEU A 634 24.60 -19.33 5.78
N TYR A 635 25.84 -19.68 6.11
CA TYR A 635 27.03 -19.26 5.39
C TYR A 635 27.61 -20.44 4.63
N LEU A 636 27.58 -20.41 3.31
CA LEU A 636 27.92 -21.55 2.44
C LEU A 636 29.27 -21.36 1.75
N HIS A 637 30.01 -22.46 1.54
CA HIS A 637 31.26 -22.49 0.77
C HIS A 637 31.26 -23.62 -0.25
N LYS A 638 31.84 -23.43 -1.45
CA LYS A 638 32.64 -24.53 -2.00
C LYS A 638 33.74 -24.19 -3.00
N ASP A 639 33.57 -23.26 -3.95
CA ASP A 639 34.63 -23.01 -4.96
C ASP A 639 34.71 -21.53 -5.38
N SER A 640 34.46 -20.64 -4.41
CA SER A 640 34.35 -19.17 -4.50
C SER A 640 33.08 -18.64 -5.18
N PRO A 641 32.51 -17.50 -4.75
CA PRO A 641 32.64 -16.78 -3.47
C PRO A 641 31.51 -17.12 -2.45
N ILE A 642 31.65 -16.61 -1.21
CA ILE A 642 30.76 -16.89 -0.07
C ILE A 642 29.32 -16.46 -0.40
N ARG A 643 28.34 -17.35 -0.15
CA ARG A 643 26.91 -17.02 -0.22
C ARG A 643 26.33 -16.96 1.18
N GLU A 644 25.55 -15.93 1.43
CA GLU A 644 24.78 -15.75 2.66
C GLU A 644 23.31 -16.01 2.35
N LEU A 645 22.70 -16.94 3.09
CA LEU A 645 21.28 -17.21 3.06
C LEU A 645 20.64 -16.70 4.36
N GLN A 646 19.57 -15.93 4.25
CA GLN A 646 18.74 -15.52 5.37
C GLN A 646 17.30 -16.00 5.15
N LEU A 647 16.81 -16.79 6.11
CA LEU A 647 15.42 -17.23 6.21
C LEU A 647 14.77 -16.48 7.37
N LEU A 648 13.65 -15.80 7.11
CA LEU A 648 12.95 -15.00 8.12
C LEU A 648 11.48 -15.38 8.16
N GLN A 649 10.97 -15.75 9.33
CA GLN A 649 9.58 -16.11 9.53
C GLN A 649 8.66 -14.89 9.39
N THR A 650 7.65 -14.95 8.51
CA THR A 650 6.66 -13.87 8.33
C THR A 650 5.27 -14.22 8.85
N GLY A 651 4.90 -15.50 8.87
CA GLY A 651 3.63 -15.95 9.46
C GLY A 651 3.66 -17.44 9.79
N GLN A 652 3.21 -17.82 10.99
CA GLN A 652 3.19 -19.21 11.44
C GLN A 652 1.88 -19.49 12.18
N ASP A 653 1.21 -20.56 11.79
CA ASP A 653 0.02 -21.06 12.45
C ASP A 653 0.03 -22.59 12.54
N TYR A 654 -0.68 -23.08 13.55
CA TYR A 654 -0.87 -24.50 13.81
C TYR A 654 -2.35 -24.78 13.76
N GLN A 655 -2.75 -25.65 12.84
CA GLN A 655 -4.13 -26.08 12.71
C GLN A 655 -4.23 -27.57 13.03
N PRO A 656 -5.32 -28.04 13.68
CA PRO A 656 -5.54 -29.47 13.83
C PRO A 656 -5.44 -30.16 12.48
N SER A 657 -4.68 -31.26 12.39
CA SER A 657 -4.43 -31.96 11.12
C SER A 657 -5.72 -32.39 10.41
N SER A 658 -6.79 -32.63 11.17
CA SER A 658 -8.13 -32.93 10.66
C SER A 658 -8.77 -31.79 9.86
N ASN A 659 -8.35 -30.55 10.09
CA ASN A 659 -8.90 -29.36 9.46
C ASN A 659 -8.16 -28.97 8.17
N VAL A 660 -7.01 -29.58 7.90
CA VAL A 660 -6.21 -29.31 6.70
C VAL A 660 -6.51 -30.36 5.62
N PRO A 661 -7.11 -30.00 4.48
CA PRO A 661 -7.43 -30.95 3.42
C PRO A 661 -6.19 -31.62 2.82
N ASP A 662 -6.33 -32.89 2.41
CA ASP A 662 -5.25 -33.65 1.73
C ASP A 662 -4.74 -32.96 0.46
N SER A 663 -5.59 -32.19 -0.22
CA SER A 663 -5.26 -31.43 -1.43
C SER A 663 -4.17 -30.38 -1.20
N VAL A 664 -3.99 -29.92 0.03
CA VAL A 664 -2.92 -28.97 0.38
C VAL A 664 -1.54 -29.58 0.12
N PHE A 665 -1.37 -30.90 0.33
CA PHE A 665 -0.09 -31.61 0.28
C PHE A 665 0.25 -32.26 -1.08
N SER A 666 -0.56 -32.01 -2.12
CA SER A 666 -0.39 -32.60 -3.45
C SER A 666 -0.02 -31.52 -4.46
N ASN A 667 0.99 -31.76 -5.31
CA ASN A 667 1.20 -30.89 -6.46
C ASN A 667 0.34 -31.38 -7.62
N GLU A 668 -0.62 -30.57 -8.07
CA GLU A 668 -1.59 -30.92 -9.13
C GLU A 668 -0.96 -30.91 -10.55
N GLU A 669 0.37 -30.92 -10.68
CA GLU A 669 1.08 -30.69 -11.95
C GLU A 669 1.64 -31.95 -12.64
N GLU A 670 1.71 -33.11 -11.99
CA GLU A 670 2.20 -34.34 -12.63
C GLU A 670 1.06 -35.15 -13.26
N GLY A 671 0.74 -34.82 -14.51
CA GLY A 671 -0.29 -35.50 -15.28
C GLY A 671 -0.22 -35.30 -16.79
N MET A 672 0.98 -35.18 -17.38
CA MET A 672 1.16 -35.27 -18.83
C MET A 672 2.48 -35.97 -19.17
N GLY A 673 2.39 -37.19 -19.72
CA GLY A 673 3.50 -37.84 -20.42
C GLY A 673 3.59 -39.35 -20.27
N GLY A 674 2.83 -40.12 -21.06
CA GLY A 674 3.01 -41.57 -21.21
C GLY A 674 1.96 -42.22 -22.10
N SER A 675 2.37 -42.64 -23.30
CA SER A 675 1.54 -43.23 -24.38
C SER A 675 0.90 -44.60 -24.03
N PRO A 676 -0.11 -45.05 -24.82
CA PRO A 676 -1.08 -46.06 -24.41
C PRO A 676 -0.65 -47.49 -24.73
N VAL A 677 -0.80 -48.42 -23.78
CA VAL A 677 -0.88 -49.86 -24.06
C VAL A 677 -2.02 -50.49 -23.24
N ASP A 678 -3.01 -50.87 -24.02
CA ASP A 678 -3.99 -51.97 -23.96
C ASP A 678 -4.76 -52.41 -22.71
N LYS A 679 -5.97 -52.86 -23.04
CA LYS A 679 -7.18 -53.14 -22.26
C LYS A 679 -7.06 -54.29 -21.26
N GLY A 680 -7.85 -54.20 -20.19
CA GLY A 680 -8.13 -55.33 -19.30
C GLY A 680 -9.16 -55.02 -18.22
N ASP A 681 -10.42 -55.10 -18.63
CA ASP A 681 -11.69 -55.08 -17.90
C ASP A 681 -11.67 -55.51 -16.41
N ALA A 682 -12.17 -54.65 -15.51
CA ALA A 682 -12.81 -55.04 -14.24
C ALA A 682 -13.55 -53.87 -13.56
N SER A 683 -14.88 -53.85 -13.77
CA SER A 683 -15.90 -53.56 -12.77
C SER A 683 -15.88 -52.22 -12.00
N MET A 684 -16.82 -51.35 -12.39
CA MET A 684 -17.75 -50.64 -11.51
C MET A 684 -17.41 -50.60 -10.01
N ARG A 685 -16.83 -49.46 -9.57
CA ARG A 685 -17.16 -48.68 -8.35
C ARG A 685 -15.97 -47.79 -8.01
N ASP A 686 -15.87 -46.64 -8.65
CA ASP A 686 -15.43 -45.43 -7.94
C ASP A 686 -15.81 -44.20 -8.75
N ARG A 687 -16.90 -43.53 -8.35
CA ARG A 687 -17.24 -42.20 -8.86
C ARG A 687 -16.88 -41.19 -7.78
N SER A 688 -15.90 -40.36 -8.15
CA SER A 688 -15.70 -38.97 -7.72
C SER A 688 -15.37 -38.71 -6.24
N LYS A 689 -14.06 -38.69 -5.92
CA LYS A 689 -13.54 -37.66 -5.02
C LYS A 689 -13.30 -36.39 -5.86
N PRO A 690 -13.91 -35.25 -5.51
CA PRO A 690 -13.75 -34.03 -6.28
C PRO A 690 -12.39 -33.36 -6.01
N ASN A 691 -11.74 -32.88 -7.07
CA ASN A 691 -10.55 -32.04 -6.99
C ASN A 691 -10.97 -30.63 -6.51
N THR A 692 -10.76 -30.32 -5.24
CA THR A 692 -11.30 -29.11 -4.56
C THR A 692 -10.82 -27.82 -5.23
N ASN A 693 -9.59 -27.77 -5.75
CA ASN A 693 -9.05 -26.59 -6.41
C ASN A 693 -9.74 -26.28 -7.75
N THR A 694 -9.94 -27.30 -8.60
CA THR A 694 -10.68 -27.15 -9.86
C THR A 694 -12.14 -26.73 -9.62
N GLN A 695 -12.76 -27.23 -8.55
CA GLN A 695 -14.11 -26.83 -8.15
C GLN A 695 -14.18 -25.38 -7.66
N LEU A 696 -13.17 -24.92 -6.92
CA LEU A 696 -13.06 -23.54 -6.48
C LEU A 696 -12.87 -22.60 -7.66
N VAL A 697 -11.94 -22.89 -8.58
CA VAL A 697 -11.75 -22.09 -9.79
C VAL A 697 -13.04 -22.01 -10.61
N GLN A 698 -13.74 -23.14 -10.81
CA GLN A 698 -15.02 -23.15 -11.50
C GLN A 698 -16.10 -22.34 -10.78
N LEU A 699 -16.17 -22.44 -9.45
CA LEU A 699 -17.09 -21.67 -8.63
C LEU A 699 -16.78 -20.16 -8.67
N GLU A 700 -15.52 -19.76 -8.70
CA GLU A 700 -15.09 -18.36 -8.81
C GLU A 700 -15.46 -17.78 -10.18
N ILE A 701 -15.16 -18.51 -11.26
CA ILE A 701 -15.55 -18.12 -12.62
C ILE A 701 -17.08 -18.00 -12.71
N GLY A 702 -17.81 -18.98 -12.16
CA GLY A 702 -19.27 -18.95 -12.13
C GLY A 702 -19.83 -17.77 -11.34
N ALA A 703 -19.23 -17.44 -10.19
CA ALA A 703 -19.62 -16.30 -9.37
C ALA A 703 -19.38 -14.97 -10.09
N LEU A 704 -18.19 -14.77 -10.67
CA LEU A 704 -17.86 -13.59 -11.45
C LEU A 704 -18.78 -13.46 -12.68
N TYR A 705 -19.12 -14.58 -13.32
CA TYR A 705 -20.04 -14.59 -14.46
C TYR A 705 -21.45 -14.13 -14.09
N GLU A 706 -22.01 -14.63 -12.99
CA GLU A 706 -23.33 -14.16 -12.53
C GLU A 706 -23.31 -12.68 -12.14
N LEU A 707 -22.23 -12.21 -11.48
CA LEU A 707 -22.08 -10.79 -11.13
C LEU A 707 -21.97 -9.90 -12.38
N ASN A 708 -21.21 -10.32 -13.39
CA ASN A 708 -21.05 -9.63 -14.67
C ASN A 708 -22.37 -9.55 -15.44
N GLN A 709 -23.11 -10.66 -15.53
CA GLN A 709 -24.44 -10.71 -16.18
C GLN A 709 -25.46 -9.76 -15.53
N MET A 710 -25.26 -9.45 -14.25
CA MET A 710 -26.09 -8.50 -13.52
C MET A 710 -25.52 -7.07 -13.52
N GLY A 711 -24.34 -6.83 -14.10
CA GLY A 711 -23.65 -5.52 -14.12
C GLY A 711 -23.08 -5.09 -12.76
N ALA A 712 -22.89 -6.04 -11.84
CA ALA A 712 -22.45 -5.80 -10.46
C ALA A 712 -20.92 -5.81 -10.31
N ASP A 713 -20.17 -6.03 -11.39
CA ASP A 713 -18.72 -6.19 -11.45
C ASP A 713 -17.95 -4.89 -11.71
N ILE A 714 -18.61 -3.86 -12.24
CA ILE A 714 -18.10 -2.49 -12.43
C ILE A 714 -18.89 -1.47 -11.58
N GLY A 715 -20.14 -1.80 -11.20
CA GLY A 715 -21.10 -0.86 -10.61
C GLY A 715 -21.44 -1.07 -9.13
N ASP A 716 -21.23 -2.27 -8.57
CA ASP A 716 -21.52 -2.59 -7.17
C ASP A 716 -20.19 -2.89 -6.42
N PRO A 717 -19.99 -2.41 -5.17
CA PRO A 717 -18.79 -2.69 -4.39
C PRO A 717 -18.85 -4.13 -3.83
N ILE A 718 -18.66 -5.10 -4.72
CA ILE A 718 -18.70 -6.53 -4.45
C ILE A 718 -17.32 -7.11 -4.78
N ASP A 719 -16.70 -7.71 -3.77
CA ASP A 719 -15.43 -8.41 -3.90
C ASP A 719 -15.66 -9.93 -3.86
N VAL A 720 -14.89 -10.64 -4.68
CA VAL A 720 -14.83 -12.10 -4.71
C VAL A 720 -13.40 -12.49 -4.38
N VAL A 721 -13.22 -13.18 -3.26
CA VAL A 721 -11.89 -13.54 -2.74
C VAL A 721 -11.84 -15.02 -2.41
N ARG A 722 -10.75 -15.69 -2.81
CA ARG A 722 -10.40 -17.03 -2.32
C ARG A 722 -9.88 -16.89 -0.89
N ALA A 723 -10.63 -17.42 0.07
CA ALA A 723 -10.22 -17.39 1.46
C ALA A 723 -9.23 -18.54 1.76
N PRO A 724 -8.30 -18.34 2.72
CA PRO A 724 -7.30 -19.35 3.09
C PRO A 724 -7.89 -20.68 3.61
N ASP A 725 -9.18 -20.68 3.96
CA ASP A 725 -9.94 -21.86 4.40
C ASP A 725 -10.46 -22.73 3.24
N GLY A 726 -10.04 -22.45 1.99
CA GLY A 726 -10.45 -23.20 0.81
C GLY A 726 -11.90 -22.93 0.39
N ARG A 727 -12.41 -21.72 0.64
CA ARG A 727 -13.75 -21.25 0.24
C ARG A 727 -13.65 -19.95 -0.55
N ILE A 728 -14.71 -19.64 -1.29
CA ILE A 728 -14.87 -18.35 -1.96
C ILE A 728 -15.76 -17.48 -1.11
N ARG A 729 -15.27 -16.28 -0.76
CA ARG A 729 -16.03 -15.27 -0.03
C ARG A 729 -16.45 -14.18 -1.01
N ILE A 730 -17.77 -14.00 -1.12
CA ILE A 730 -18.36 -12.88 -1.85
C ILE A 730 -18.90 -11.91 -0.81
N TYR A 731 -18.30 -10.74 -0.67
CA TYR A 731 -18.76 -9.73 0.28
C TYR A 731 -18.92 -8.39 -0.42
N GLY A 732 -19.88 -7.60 0.05
CA GLY A 732 -20.18 -6.33 -0.58
C GLY A 732 -21.48 -5.72 -0.12
N THR A 733 -21.73 -4.49 -0.55
CA THR A 733 -22.99 -3.80 -0.26
C THR A 733 -23.75 -3.55 -1.55
N VAL A 734 -25.03 -3.88 -1.55
CA VAL A 734 -25.90 -3.80 -2.74
C VAL A 734 -27.04 -2.83 -2.48
N ALA A 735 -27.51 -2.17 -3.54
CA ALA A 735 -28.44 -1.04 -3.44
C ALA A 735 -29.66 -1.30 -2.54
N ASP A 736 -30.34 -2.43 -2.71
CA ASP A 736 -31.53 -2.77 -1.92
C ASP A 736 -31.70 -4.29 -1.71
N ASN A 737 -32.67 -4.69 -0.87
CA ASN A 737 -32.96 -6.10 -0.58
C ASN A 737 -33.43 -6.85 -1.83
N ALA A 738 -34.06 -6.20 -2.81
CA ALA A 738 -34.49 -6.87 -4.03
C ALA A 738 -33.28 -7.21 -4.91
N ARG A 739 -32.33 -6.29 -5.08
CA ARG A 739 -31.04 -6.49 -5.73
C ARG A 739 -30.21 -7.53 -4.99
N ARG A 740 -30.18 -7.50 -3.65
CA ARG A 740 -29.57 -8.54 -2.81
C ARG A 740 -30.18 -9.91 -3.06
N SER A 741 -31.51 -10.01 -3.03
CA SER A 741 -32.21 -11.27 -3.28
C SER A 741 -32.03 -11.78 -4.70
N GLN A 742 -31.96 -10.89 -5.70
CA GLN A 742 -31.65 -11.26 -7.08
C GLN A 742 -30.23 -11.80 -7.22
N LEU A 743 -29.24 -11.10 -6.63
CA LEU A 743 -27.84 -11.53 -6.62
C LEU A 743 -27.69 -12.87 -5.86
N LEU A 744 -28.28 -12.99 -4.66
CA LEU A 744 -28.28 -14.23 -3.88
C LEU A 744 -28.95 -15.38 -4.62
N ALA A 745 -30.14 -15.16 -5.20
CA ALA A 745 -30.85 -16.21 -5.93
C ALA A 745 -30.03 -16.75 -7.12
N ARG A 746 -29.21 -15.91 -7.77
CA ARG A 746 -28.30 -16.35 -8.83
C ARG A 746 -27.07 -17.05 -8.27
N LEU A 747 -26.43 -16.49 -7.25
CA LEU A 747 -25.22 -17.05 -6.64
C LEU A 747 -25.49 -18.37 -5.89
N GLU A 748 -26.67 -18.56 -5.30
CA GLU A 748 -27.10 -19.79 -4.62
C GLU A 748 -27.42 -20.93 -5.61
N THR A 749 -27.66 -20.61 -6.88
CA THR A 749 -27.86 -21.63 -7.93
C THR A 749 -26.56 -22.21 -8.48
N LEU A 750 -25.41 -21.68 -8.07
CA LEU A 750 -24.11 -22.16 -8.53
C LEU A 750 -23.80 -23.55 -7.94
N PRO A 751 -23.22 -24.46 -8.75
CA PRO A 751 -22.75 -25.75 -8.24
C PRO A 751 -21.60 -25.56 -7.25
N ASN A 752 -21.49 -26.45 -6.26
CA ASN A 752 -20.52 -26.35 -5.15
C ASN A 752 -20.73 -25.16 -4.20
N GLN A 753 -21.97 -24.66 -4.06
CA GLN A 753 -22.34 -23.59 -3.09
C GLN A 753 -21.85 -23.82 -1.65
N GLN A 754 -21.53 -25.05 -1.25
CA GLN A 754 -20.96 -25.39 0.07
C GLN A 754 -19.57 -24.76 0.28
N LEU A 755 -18.88 -24.43 -0.81
CA LEU A 755 -17.59 -23.73 -0.83
C LEU A 755 -17.77 -22.21 -0.97
N LEU A 756 -19.02 -21.71 -1.02
CA LEU A 756 -19.34 -20.30 -1.21
C LEU A 756 -19.85 -19.69 0.10
N THR A 757 -19.23 -18.59 0.54
CA THR A 757 -19.69 -17.79 1.67
C THR A 757 -20.10 -16.42 1.16
N ILE A 758 -21.40 -16.13 1.16
CA ILE A 758 -21.94 -14.87 0.64
C ILE A 758 -22.32 -13.95 1.80
N GLN A 759 -21.67 -12.79 1.87
CA GLN A 759 -21.92 -11.71 2.81
C GLN A 759 -22.27 -10.42 2.07
N LEU A 760 -23.39 -10.46 1.34
CA LEU A 760 -23.93 -9.28 0.64
C LEU A 760 -24.90 -8.56 1.56
N ASN A 761 -24.59 -7.34 1.98
CA ASN A 761 -25.51 -6.53 2.77
C ASN A 761 -26.32 -5.63 1.86
N SER A 762 -27.65 -5.58 2.06
CA SER A 762 -28.43 -4.56 1.38
C SER A 762 -28.49 -3.31 2.24
N GLN A 763 -28.53 -2.14 1.61
CA GLN A 763 -28.73 -0.90 2.33
C GLN A 763 -30.04 -0.93 3.14
N SER A 764 -31.05 -1.66 2.68
CA SER A 764 -32.30 -1.87 3.43
C SER A 764 -32.17 -2.81 4.64
N SER A 765 -31.28 -3.82 4.64
CA SER A 765 -30.98 -4.64 5.83
C SER A 765 -30.32 -3.80 6.94
N LEU A 766 -29.54 -2.78 6.55
CA LEU A 766 -28.98 -1.78 7.46
C LEU A 766 -30.03 -0.76 7.93
N ARG A 767 -31.10 -0.55 7.15
CA ARG A 767 -32.27 0.27 7.52
C ARG A 767 -33.31 -0.48 8.38
N SER A 768 -33.38 -1.81 8.34
CA SER A 768 -34.34 -2.64 9.11
C SER A 768 -34.22 -2.58 10.64
N ALA A 769 -33.29 -1.78 11.19
CA ALA A 769 -33.33 -1.37 12.60
C ALA A 769 -34.27 -0.16 12.86
N ALA A 770 -34.96 0.38 11.85
CA ALA A 770 -35.97 1.42 11.98
C ALA A 770 -37.13 1.24 10.96
N PRO A 771 -38.35 1.77 11.23
CA PRO A 771 -39.58 1.40 10.53
C PRO A 771 -39.71 1.95 9.10
N SER A 772 -40.52 1.22 8.31
CA SER A 772 -40.62 1.14 6.84
C SER A 772 -41.17 2.35 6.07
N ALA A 773 -40.66 2.57 4.84
CA ALA A 773 -41.35 3.22 3.69
C ALA A 773 -40.71 2.74 2.35
N PRO A 774 -41.42 2.83 1.20
CA PRO A 774 -41.30 1.85 0.10
C PRO A 774 -40.27 2.15 -1.00
N LYS A 775 -40.02 1.09 -1.79
CA LYS A 775 -38.96 0.82 -2.78
C LYS A 775 -38.94 1.77 -3.99
N SER A 776 -37.74 2.10 -4.50
CA SER A 776 -37.55 2.54 -5.90
C SER A 776 -36.14 2.27 -6.44
N THR A 777 -36.09 2.16 -7.77
CA THR A 777 -35.07 1.71 -8.72
C THR A 777 -33.89 2.68 -8.95
N VAL A 778 -32.75 2.10 -9.32
CA VAL A 778 -31.43 2.70 -9.61
C VAL A 778 -31.45 3.71 -10.77
N PRO A 779 -30.88 4.93 -10.63
CA PRO A 779 -30.55 5.81 -11.75
C PRO A 779 -29.04 5.99 -12.00
N THR A 780 -28.78 6.51 -13.19
CA THR A 780 -27.51 6.71 -13.88
C THR A 780 -26.71 7.88 -13.29
N THR A 781 -25.39 7.72 -13.11
CA THR A 781 -24.49 8.77 -12.60
C THR A 781 -23.84 9.53 -13.76
N SER A 782 -23.93 10.86 -13.77
CA SER A 782 -23.24 11.74 -14.74
C SER A 782 -22.25 12.67 -14.01
N VAL A 783 -20.99 12.68 -14.47
CA VAL A 783 -19.87 13.41 -13.84
C VAL A 783 -19.55 14.67 -14.65
N TYR A 784 -19.75 15.85 -14.03
CA TYR A 784 -19.43 17.14 -14.64
C TYR A 784 -18.20 17.76 -13.97
N SER A 785 -17.15 18.07 -14.74
CA SER A 785 -16.11 19.01 -14.30
C SER A 785 -16.56 20.41 -14.71
N VAL A 786 -16.79 21.31 -13.75
CA VAL A 786 -17.02 22.73 -14.04
C VAL A 786 -15.84 23.50 -13.46
N THR A 787 -14.98 24.00 -14.32
CA THR A 787 -13.99 25.01 -13.93
C THR A 787 -14.23 26.25 -14.78
N ARG A 788 -14.19 27.42 -14.14
CA ARG A 788 -14.29 28.75 -14.76
C ARG A 788 -12.94 29.24 -15.34
N THR A 789 -12.17 28.32 -15.92
CA THR A 789 -11.01 28.64 -16.76
C THR A 789 -11.18 27.83 -18.03
N GLU A 790 -10.97 28.46 -19.18
CA GLU A 790 -11.21 27.78 -20.45
C GLU A 790 -10.23 26.60 -20.61
N ALA A 791 -10.74 25.42 -20.96
CA ALA A 791 -9.89 24.23 -21.14
C ALA A 791 -8.89 24.47 -22.29
N PRO A 792 -7.69 23.85 -22.28
CA PRO A 792 -6.73 24.01 -23.38
C PRO A 792 -7.31 23.67 -24.76
N SER A 793 -8.20 22.68 -24.84
CA SER A 793 -8.91 22.29 -26.06
C SER A 793 -10.06 23.25 -26.44
N GLU A 794 -10.47 24.14 -25.56
CA GLU A 794 -11.65 24.99 -25.74
C GLU A 794 -11.47 25.97 -26.91
N VAL A 795 -10.26 26.49 -27.11
CA VAL A 795 -9.93 27.37 -28.25
C VAL A 795 -10.12 26.64 -29.59
N VAL A 796 -9.67 25.38 -29.66
CA VAL A 796 -9.80 24.55 -30.87
C VAL A 796 -11.25 24.15 -31.11
N LEU A 797 -11.99 23.83 -30.03
CA LEU A 797 -13.42 23.50 -30.09
C LEU A 797 -14.26 24.69 -30.56
N LYS A 798 -14.01 25.89 -30.03
CA LYS A 798 -14.70 27.12 -30.45
C LYS A 798 -14.47 27.38 -31.95
N GLN A 799 -13.22 27.37 -32.40
CA GLN A 799 -12.89 27.52 -33.83
C GLN A 799 -13.59 26.48 -34.72
N TYR A 800 -13.64 25.22 -34.26
CA TYR A 800 -14.35 24.15 -34.97
C TYR A 800 -15.87 24.41 -35.06
N PHE A 801 -16.54 24.77 -33.96
CA PHE A 801 -17.98 25.02 -33.96
C PHE A 801 -18.37 26.34 -34.65
N GLU A 802 -17.52 27.37 -34.58
CA GLU A 802 -17.64 28.60 -35.36
C GLU A 802 -17.59 28.30 -36.87
N SER A 803 -16.70 27.41 -37.31
CA SER A 803 -16.63 26.96 -38.72
C SER A 803 -17.91 26.24 -39.21
N LYS A 804 -18.71 25.72 -38.29
CA LYS A 804 -20.03 25.10 -38.55
C LYS A 804 -21.19 26.10 -38.45
N GLY A 805 -20.91 27.39 -38.22
CA GLY A 805 -21.89 28.46 -38.10
C GLY A 805 -22.63 28.49 -36.76
N TRP A 806 -22.10 27.85 -35.71
CA TRP A 806 -22.68 27.88 -34.36
C TRP A 806 -22.07 29.02 -33.57
N THR A 807 -22.89 29.87 -32.94
CA THR A 807 -22.42 31.05 -32.19
C THR A 807 -23.21 31.22 -30.88
N GLY A 808 -22.63 31.92 -29.90
CA GLY A 808 -23.31 32.30 -28.67
C GLY A 808 -23.54 31.12 -27.71
N ASP A 809 -24.75 30.97 -27.17
CA ASP A 809 -25.04 29.94 -26.17
C ASP A 809 -25.02 28.51 -26.74
N ARG A 810 -25.39 28.35 -28.02
CA ARG A 810 -25.36 27.05 -28.72
C ARG A 810 -23.94 26.50 -28.85
N GLU A 811 -22.98 27.37 -29.12
CA GLU A 811 -21.55 27.04 -29.21
C GLU A 811 -21.03 26.61 -27.83
N LYS A 812 -21.30 27.40 -26.78
CA LYS A 812 -20.89 27.08 -25.40
C LYS A 812 -21.44 25.73 -24.92
N SER A 813 -22.72 25.46 -25.17
CA SER A 813 -23.32 24.16 -24.84
C SER A 813 -22.68 23.01 -25.61
N ALA A 814 -22.40 23.20 -26.91
CA ALA A 814 -21.75 22.18 -27.74
C ALA A 814 -20.31 21.88 -27.29
N VAL A 815 -19.53 22.91 -26.95
CA VAL A 815 -18.17 22.80 -26.41
C VAL A 815 -18.16 22.04 -25.08
N SER A 816 -19.08 22.38 -24.17
CA SER A 816 -19.22 21.72 -22.87
C SER A 816 -19.64 20.25 -23.03
N GLN A 817 -20.63 19.97 -23.88
CA GLN A 817 -21.11 18.62 -24.14
C GLN A 817 -20.01 17.75 -24.76
N PHE A 818 -19.31 18.28 -25.76
CA PHE A 818 -18.20 17.56 -26.39
C PHE A 818 -17.11 17.20 -25.37
N SER A 819 -16.70 18.18 -24.56
CA SER A 819 -15.68 17.98 -23.52
C SER A 819 -16.12 16.97 -22.45
N GLN A 820 -17.41 16.92 -22.13
CA GLN A 820 -17.96 15.93 -21.22
C GLN A 820 -17.96 14.53 -21.82
N GLU A 821 -18.50 14.36 -23.02
CA GLU A 821 -18.56 13.08 -23.72
C GLU A 821 -17.16 12.45 -23.85
N ALA A 822 -16.15 13.25 -24.21
CA ALA A 822 -14.76 12.78 -24.33
C ALA A 822 -14.20 12.25 -23.00
N ARG A 823 -14.47 12.96 -21.89
CA ARG A 823 -14.05 12.54 -20.54
C ARG A 823 -14.79 11.29 -20.08
N GLU A 824 -16.08 11.22 -20.36
CA GLU A 824 -16.90 10.05 -20.00
C GLU A 824 -16.47 8.79 -20.77
N HIS A 825 -16.20 8.90 -22.07
CA HIS A 825 -15.65 7.79 -22.87
C HIS A 825 -14.31 7.31 -22.30
N ALA A 826 -13.40 8.23 -21.97
CA ALA A 826 -12.11 7.88 -21.36
C ALA A 826 -12.27 7.21 -19.98
N GLN A 827 -13.22 7.67 -19.16
CA GLN A 827 -13.50 7.09 -17.85
C GLN A 827 -14.13 5.69 -17.95
N ARG A 828 -15.13 5.50 -18.82
CA ARG A 828 -15.75 4.19 -19.06
C ARG A 828 -14.75 3.21 -19.65
N ALA A 829 -13.91 3.66 -20.59
CA ALA A 829 -12.78 2.87 -21.08
C ALA A 829 -11.85 2.43 -19.93
N LEU A 830 -11.45 3.36 -19.05
CA LEU A 830 -10.59 3.02 -17.92
C LEU A 830 -11.22 1.97 -16.99
N GLN A 831 -12.52 2.10 -16.67
CA GLN A 831 -13.24 1.12 -15.86
C GLN A 831 -13.27 -0.27 -16.52
N ARG A 832 -13.50 -0.33 -17.84
CA ARG A 832 -13.49 -1.59 -18.59
C ARG A 832 -12.09 -2.20 -18.65
N ALA A 833 -11.04 -1.39 -18.78
CA ALA A 833 -9.66 -1.83 -18.75
C ALA A 833 -9.28 -2.43 -17.38
N TYR A 834 -9.72 -1.84 -16.27
CA TYR A 834 -9.54 -2.42 -14.93
C TYR A 834 -10.24 -3.76 -14.76
N ALA A 835 -11.51 -3.86 -15.19
CA ALA A 835 -12.27 -5.10 -15.12
C ALA A 835 -11.62 -6.21 -15.95
N LEU A 836 -11.14 -5.87 -17.15
CA LEU A 836 -10.45 -6.78 -18.05
C LEU A 836 -9.10 -7.23 -17.49
N ASN A 837 -8.32 -6.32 -16.91
CA ASN A 837 -7.06 -6.66 -16.24
C ASN A 837 -7.29 -7.60 -15.04
N ARG A 838 -8.30 -7.31 -14.22
CA ARG A 838 -8.69 -8.19 -13.10
C ARG A 838 -8.99 -9.60 -13.59
N LEU A 839 -9.81 -9.76 -14.64
CA LEU A 839 -10.10 -11.07 -15.22
C LEU A 839 -8.85 -11.77 -15.79
N GLY A 840 -7.89 -11.00 -16.29
CA GLY A 840 -6.61 -11.49 -16.79
C GLY A 840 -5.64 -11.94 -15.70
N THR A 841 -5.66 -11.31 -14.52
CA THR A 841 -4.75 -11.61 -13.41
C THR A 841 -5.34 -12.54 -12.35
N SER A 842 -6.67 -12.68 -12.27
CA SER A 842 -7.35 -13.51 -11.26
C SER A 842 -7.20 -15.03 -11.46
N PHE A 843 -6.77 -15.48 -12.64
CA PHE A 843 -6.65 -16.91 -12.96
C PHE A 843 -5.33 -17.21 -13.65
N THR A 844 -4.66 -18.28 -13.21
CA THR A 844 -3.48 -18.76 -13.96
C THR A 844 -3.91 -19.49 -15.23
N ALA A 845 -3.03 -19.55 -16.23
CA ALA A 845 -3.29 -20.31 -17.46
C ALA A 845 -3.63 -21.79 -17.18
N ARG A 846 -2.99 -22.37 -16.15
CA ARG A 846 -3.26 -23.74 -15.71
C ARG A 846 -4.64 -23.87 -15.08
N GLU A 847 -5.01 -22.97 -14.17
CA GLU A 847 -6.35 -22.95 -13.54
C GLU A 847 -7.47 -22.83 -14.57
N LEU A 848 -7.31 -21.92 -15.53
CA LEU A 848 -8.28 -21.72 -16.58
C LEU A 848 -8.37 -22.96 -17.48
N SER A 849 -7.23 -23.56 -17.87
CA SER A 849 -7.19 -24.79 -18.67
C SER A 849 -7.75 -26.02 -17.96
N ALA A 850 -7.64 -26.07 -16.63
CA ALA A 850 -8.17 -27.14 -15.79
C ALA A 850 -9.68 -26.97 -15.52
N ALA A 851 -10.23 -25.77 -15.66
CA ALA A 851 -11.68 -25.54 -15.57
C ALA A 851 -12.41 -26.28 -16.70
N ASN A 852 -13.61 -26.80 -16.44
CA ASN A 852 -14.42 -27.44 -17.47
C ASN A 852 -14.69 -26.45 -18.64
N PRO A 853 -14.69 -26.90 -19.90
CA PRO A 853 -14.98 -26.07 -21.09
C PRO A 853 -16.19 -25.14 -20.98
N ALA A 854 -17.19 -25.47 -20.16
CA ALA A 854 -18.32 -24.57 -19.88
C ALA A 854 -17.90 -23.28 -19.14
N TYR A 855 -17.04 -23.37 -18.13
CA TYR A 855 -16.55 -22.22 -17.34
C TYR A 855 -15.50 -21.43 -18.10
N GLN A 856 -14.64 -22.10 -18.88
CA GLN A 856 -13.71 -21.42 -19.80
C GLN A 856 -14.48 -20.51 -20.77
N ARG A 857 -15.62 -20.98 -21.29
CA ARG A 857 -16.51 -20.17 -22.13
C ARG A 857 -17.16 -19.01 -21.37
N GLN A 858 -17.56 -19.19 -20.12
CA GLN A 858 -18.09 -18.11 -19.29
C GLN A 858 -17.04 -17.01 -19.05
N TRP A 859 -15.82 -17.39 -18.66
CA TRP A 859 -14.71 -16.47 -18.52
C TRP A 859 -14.39 -15.75 -19.83
N ALA A 860 -14.29 -16.49 -20.94
CA ALA A 860 -14.00 -15.91 -22.26
C ALA A 860 -15.09 -14.93 -22.71
N ARG A 861 -16.35 -15.20 -22.38
CA ARG A 861 -17.47 -14.27 -22.63
C ARG A 861 -17.37 -12.99 -21.81
N MET A 862 -17.02 -13.07 -20.52
CA MET A 862 -16.81 -11.87 -19.70
C MET A 862 -15.67 -11.03 -20.25
N ALA A 863 -14.52 -11.67 -20.50
CA ALA A 863 -13.34 -11.00 -21.05
C ALA A 863 -13.67 -10.35 -22.39
N SER A 864 -14.37 -11.07 -23.29
CA SER A 864 -14.84 -10.54 -24.57
C SER A 864 -15.80 -9.37 -24.41
N ALA A 865 -16.76 -9.43 -23.47
CA ALA A 865 -17.70 -8.35 -23.22
C ALA A 865 -17.00 -7.07 -22.73
N HIS A 866 -16.04 -7.18 -21.81
CA HIS A 866 -15.26 -6.02 -21.36
C HIS A 866 -14.34 -5.48 -22.43
N ALA A 867 -13.66 -6.36 -23.18
CA ALA A 867 -12.78 -5.97 -24.28
C ALA A 867 -13.55 -5.23 -25.38
N PHE A 868 -14.73 -5.73 -25.75
CA PHE A 868 -15.58 -5.12 -26.77
C PHE A 868 -16.16 -3.78 -26.29
N ALA A 869 -16.66 -3.71 -25.05
CA ALA A 869 -17.13 -2.45 -24.47
C ALA A 869 -16.00 -1.42 -24.35
N LEU A 870 -14.77 -1.85 -24.01
CA LEU A 870 -13.59 -1.00 -24.01
C LEU A 870 -13.28 -0.47 -25.40
N GLU A 871 -13.26 -1.35 -26.42
CA GLU A 871 -13.04 -0.97 -27.81
C GLU A 871 -14.09 0.02 -28.31
N ILE A 872 -15.36 -0.16 -27.96
CA ILE A 872 -16.44 0.79 -28.28
C ILE A 872 -16.15 2.17 -27.69
N GLU A 873 -15.81 2.26 -26.40
CA GLU A 873 -15.55 3.54 -25.74
C GLU A 873 -14.30 4.23 -26.33
N LEU A 874 -13.24 3.46 -26.61
CA LEU A 874 -12.03 3.98 -27.27
C LEU A 874 -12.30 4.43 -28.71
N SER A 875 -13.13 3.70 -29.45
CA SER A 875 -13.51 4.03 -30.83
C SER A 875 -14.40 5.27 -30.87
N ALA A 876 -15.37 5.37 -29.97
CA ALA A 876 -16.22 6.55 -29.82
C ALA A 876 -15.38 7.80 -29.49
N LEU A 877 -14.40 7.67 -28.59
CA LEU A 877 -13.46 8.74 -28.29
C LEU A 877 -12.62 9.13 -29.52
N ASN A 878 -12.09 8.14 -30.26
CA ASN A 878 -11.31 8.40 -31.48
C ASN A 878 -12.15 9.09 -32.57
N ASP A 879 -13.38 8.63 -32.81
CA ASP A 879 -14.32 9.19 -33.77
C ASP A 879 -14.80 10.58 -33.38
N GLN A 880 -14.85 10.84 -32.08
CA GLN A 880 -15.15 12.17 -31.55
C GLN A 880 -13.97 13.12 -31.82
N LEU A 881 -12.73 12.74 -31.47
CA LEU A 881 -11.54 13.57 -31.66
C LEU A 881 -11.17 13.80 -33.14
N SER A 882 -11.40 12.81 -34.01
CA SER A 882 -11.09 12.90 -35.45
C SER A 882 -11.94 13.94 -36.19
N ARG A 883 -13.09 14.35 -35.63
CA ARG A 883 -13.92 15.42 -36.20
C ARG A 883 -13.25 16.78 -36.13
N ILE A 884 -12.32 16.98 -35.20
CA ILE A 884 -11.67 18.26 -34.92
C ILE A 884 -10.24 18.28 -35.46
N ILE A 885 -9.53 17.15 -35.37
CA ILE A 885 -8.15 17.01 -35.84
C ILE A 885 -8.13 16.00 -36.98
N PRO A 886 -8.10 16.45 -38.24
CA PRO A 886 -7.93 15.60 -39.41
C PRO A 886 -6.59 14.86 -39.36
N ASP A 887 -6.47 13.74 -40.10
CA ASP A 887 -5.17 13.07 -40.27
C ASP A 887 -4.21 13.93 -41.08
N ASP A 888 -3.16 14.43 -40.44
CA ASP A 888 -1.93 14.78 -41.16
C ASP A 888 -1.27 13.46 -41.57
N HIS A 889 -1.54 13.05 -42.81
CA HIS A 889 -0.83 11.98 -43.50
C HIS A 889 0.63 12.40 -43.76
N GLU A 890 1.47 12.48 -42.74
CA GLU A 890 2.92 12.43 -42.92
C GLU A 890 3.62 11.96 -41.64
N SER A 891 4.11 10.71 -41.70
CA SER A 891 5.05 10.06 -40.75
C SER A 891 4.57 9.71 -39.34
N LEU A 892 3.85 8.59 -39.22
CA LEU A 892 4.14 7.64 -38.14
C LEU A 892 5.24 6.69 -38.64
N PRO A 893 6.42 6.60 -38.00
CA PRO A 893 7.24 5.43 -38.21
C PRO A 893 6.41 4.23 -37.76
N ALA A 894 6.23 3.26 -38.65
CA ALA A 894 5.81 1.93 -38.27
C ALA A 894 6.85 1.40 -37.28
N HIS A 895 6.66 1.67 -35.99
CA HIS A 895 7.32 0.90 -34.94
C HIS A 895 6.67 -0.48 -35.00
N GLY A 896 7.20 -1.30 -35.91
CA GLY A 896 7.02 -2.73 -35.97
C GLY A 896 7.68 -3.36 -34.75
N GLY A 897 7.17 -3.05 -33.56
CA GLY A 897 7.25 -4.00 -32.48
C GLY A 897 6.41 -5.19 -32.91
N GLU A 898 7.02 -6.37 -32.98
CA GLU A 898 6.27 -7.63 -33.05
C GLU A 898 5.21 -7.60 -31.95
N TYR A 899 3.96 -7.37 -32.34
CA TYR A 899 2.85 -7.52 -31.44
C TYR A 899 2.77 -9.01 -31.16
N ALA A 900 3.13 -9.41 -29.94
CA ALA A 900 2.98 -10.79 -29.49
C ALA A 900 1.55 -11.22 -29.79
N ASN A 901 1.40 -12.18 -30.69
CA ASN A 901 0.12 -12.78 -31.00
C ASN A 901 -0.43 -13.31 -29.66
N ILE A 902 -1.58 -12.80 -29.23
CA ILE A 902 -2.20 -13.27 -27.99
C ILE A 902 -2.73 -14.66 -28.33
N ASP A 903 -2.02 -15.68 -27.85
CA ASP A 903 -2.28 -17.08 -28.16
C ASP A 903 -2.57 -17.90 -26.89
N ASP A 904 -2.29 -17.35 -25.70
CA ASP A 904 -2.53 -18.01 -24.42
C ASP A 904 -3.02 -17.03 -23.32
N PRO A 905 -3.58 -17.52 -22.20
CA PRO A 905 -4.04 -16.66 -21.11
C PRO A 905 -2.95 -15.82 -20.43
N ALA A 906 -1.68 -16.23 -20.48
CA ALA A 906 -0.56 -15.50 -19.87
C ALA A 906 -0.13 -14.28 -20.71
N THR A 907 -0.15 -14.42 -22.04
CA THR A 907 0.01 -13.32 -23.00
C THR A 907 -1.19 -12.38 -22.95
N LEU A 908 -2.40 -12.88 -22.67
CA LEU A 908 -3.57 -12.04 -22.40
C LEU A 908 -3.36 -11.18 -21.14
N ALA A 909 -2.95 -11.76 -20.01
CA ALA A 909 -2.75 -11.01 -18.76
C ALA A 909 -1.78 -9.82 -18.94
N ARG A 910 -0.65 -10.06 -19.62
CA ARG A 910 0.33 -9.02 -19.96
C ARG A 910 -0.19 -8.01 -20.99
N ALA A 911 -1.04 -8.45 -21.92
CA ALA A 911 -1.69 -7.54 -22.87
C ALA A 911 -2.71 -6.64 -22.16
N THR A 912 -3.49 -7.17 -21.21
CA THR A 912 -4.48 -6.41 -20.43
C THR A 912 -3.83 -5.44 -19.46
N GLU A 913 -2.69 -5.80 -18.87
CA GLU A 913 -1.91 -4.90 -18.01
C GLU A 913 -1.31 -3.73 -18.80
N ARG A 914 -0.70 -4.02 -19.97
CA ARG A 914 -0.21 -2.97 -20.88
C ARG A 914 -1.34 -2.07 -21.38
N LEU A 915 -2.50 -2.65 -21.71
CA LEU A 915 -3.67 -1.90 -22.13
C LEU A 915 -4.17 -0.99 -21.01
N LEU A 916 -4.25 -1.49 -19.77
CA LEU A 916 -4.62 -0.68 -18.60
C LEU A 916 -3.68 0.52 -18.42
N HIS A 917 -2.36 0.31 -18.47
CA HIS A 917 -1.40 1.40 -18.36
C HIS A 917 -1.58 2.45 -19.46
N LYS A 918 -1.80 2.02 -20.72
CA LYS A 918 -2.08 2.95 -21.83
C LYS A 918 -3.41 3.69 -21.64
N THR A 919 -4.45 3.03 -21.15
CA THR A 919 -5.76 3.66 -20.88
C THR A 919 -5.70 4.62 -19.68
N GLN A 920 -4.88 4.34 -18.66
CA GLN A 920 -4.60 5.28 -17.56
C GLN A 920 -3.92 6.55 -18.09
N GLU A 921 -2.90 6.39 -18.93
CA GLU A 921 -2.20 7.51 -19.55
C GLU A 921 -3.11 8.32 -20.49
N LEU A 922 -3.93 7.65 -21.30
CA LEU A 922 -4.96 8.29 -22.12
C LEU A 922 -5.95 9.08 -21.27
N SER A 923 -6.45 8.51 -20.17
CA SER A 923 -7.37 9.20 -19.25
C SER A 923 -6.74 10.44 -18.63
N ARG A 924 -5.44 10.37 -18.29
CA ARG A 924 -4.65 11.52 -17.81
C ARG A 924 -4.51 12.61 -18.88
N ILE A 925 -4.22 12.24 -20.13
CA ILE A 925 -4.08 13.19 -21.25
C ILE A 925 -5.43 13.85 -21.59
N ILE A 926 -6.52 13.08 -21.66
CA ILE A 926 -7.88 13.59 -21.88
C ILE A 926 -8.30 14.50 -20.73
N GLY A 927 -7.97 14.13 -19.49
CA GLY A 927 -8.14 14.99 -18.32
C GLY A 927 -7.39 16.31 -18.47
N GLY A 928 -6.12 16.29 -18.89
CA GLY A 928 -5.33 17.50 -19.11
C GLY A 928 -5.80 18.37 -20.30
N ALA A 929 -6.39 17.77 -21.33
CA ALA A 929 -6.87 18.48 -22.51
C ALA A 929 -8.24 19.13 -22.31
N PHE A 930 -9.16 18.45 -21.60
CA PHE A 930 -10.56 18.86 -21.46
C PHE A 930 -10.97 19.29 -20.05
N ALA A 931 -10.13 19.11 -19.03
CA ALA A 931 -10.31 19.74 -17.71
C ALA A 931 -9.54 21.05 -17.66
N SER A 932 -10.07 22.02 -16.92
CA SER A 932 -9.40 23.31 -16.83
C SER A 932 -8.25 23.25 -15.83
N GLY A 933 -7.04 23.44 -16.34
CA GLY A 933 -5.82 23.54 -15.55
C GLY A 933 -4.85 24.53 -16.18
N VAL A 934 -3.93 25.07 -15.38
CA VAL A 934 -2.84 25.92 -15.89
C VAL A 934 -1.81 25.04 -16.59
N VAL A 935 -2.06 24.76 -17.86
CA VAL A 935 -1.07 24.21 -18.77
C VAL A 935 0.03 25.27 -18.98
N LYS A 936 1.30 24.85 -19.02
CA LYS A 936 2.48 25.72 -19.21
C LYS A 936 2.24 26.65 -20.41
N SER A 937 2.71 27.89 -20.34
CA SER A 937 2.48 28.91 -21.39
C SER A 937 3.01 28.53 -22.78
N ALA A 938 3.85 27.49 -22.89
CA ALA A 938 4.30 26.91 -24.17
C ALA A 938 3.32 25.87 -24.77
N ASP A 939 2.39 25.33 -23.98
CA ASP A 939 1.38 24.32 -24.34
C ASP A 939 -0.05 24.91 -24.43
N ARG A 940 -0.18 26.25 -24.57
CA ARG A 940 -1.50 26.90 -24.77
C ARG A 940 -2.19 26.49 -26.08
N ASN A 941 -1.52 25.74 -26.95
CA ASN A 941 -2.13 25.18 -28.13
C ASN A 941 -2.79 23.85 -27.72
N GLY A 942 -4.12 23.81 -27.67
CA GLY A 942 -4.88 22.58 -27.41
C GLY A 942 -4.71 21.53 -28.51
N GLU A 943 -4.30 21.94 -29.71
CA GLU A 943 -4.12 21.07 -30.87
C GLU A 943 -3.06 19.97 -30.67
N PRO A 944 -1.79 20.24 -30.28
CA PRO A 944 -0.81 19.18 -30.00
C PRO A 944 -1.24 18.23 -28.87
N LEU A 945 -1.97 18.70 -27.85
CA LEU A 945 -2.49 17.85 -26.77
C LEU A 945 -3.58 16.91 -27.28
N LEU A 946 -4.50 17.40 -28.12
CA LEU A 946 -5.54 16.61 -28.74
C LEU A 946 -4.95 15.63 -29.79
N THR A 947 -3.93 16.04 -30.55
CA THR A 947 -3.17 15.17 -31.45
C THR A 947 -2.44 14.06 -30.68
N HIS A 948 -1.80 14.41 -29.56
CA HIS A 948 -1.18 13.43 -28.68
C HIS A 948 -2.21 12.49 -28.04
N ALA A 949 -3.37 13.01 -27.62
CA ALA A 949 -4.47 12.21 -27.09
C ALA A 949 -4.95 11.19 -28.11
N ARG A 950 -5.21 11.62 -29.35
CA ARG A 950 -5.64 10.77 -30.46
C ARG A 950 -4.60 9.71 -30.82
N ASN A 951 -3.32 10.07 -30.85
CA ASN A 951 -2.21 9.14 -31.11
C ASN A 951 -1.98 8.13 -29.97
N SER A 952 -2.41 8.45 -28.75
CA SER A 952 -2.25 7.61 -27.58
C SER A 952 -3.42 6.63 -27.37
N ILE A 953 -4.48 6.68 -28.18
CA ILE A 953 -5.62 5.77 -28.06
C ILE A 953 -5.19 4.34 -28.44
N PRO A 954 -5.24 3.36 -27.51
CA PRO A 954 -4.75 2.00 -27.76
C PRO A 954 -5.79 1.13 -28.48
N LEU A 955 -6.30 1.59 -29.63
CA LEU A 955 -7.34 0.88 -30.40
C LEU A 955 -6.85 -0.47 -30.91
N ARG A 956 -5.59 -0.56 -31.35
CA ARG A 956 -5.04 -1.79 -31.92
C ARG A 956 -4.87 -2.88 -30.86
N GLU A 957 -4.42 -2.51 -29.67
CA GLU A 957 -4.30 -3.43 -28.53
C GLU A 957 -5.66 -3.90 -28.03
N ALA A 958 -6.65 -2.99 -27.96
CA ALA A 958 -8.03 -3.36 -27.63
C ALA A 958 -8.60 -4.36 -28.66
N ALA A 959 -8.45 -4.08 -29.97
CA ALA A 959 -8.91 -4.94 -31.05
C ALA A 959 -8.22 -6.32 -31.06
N ALA A 960 -6.93 -6.38 -30.72
CA ALA A 960 -6.18 -7.64 -30.59
C ALA A 960 -6.75 -8.52 -29.45
N ILE A 961 -7.05 -7.92 -28.30
CA ILE A 961 -7.67 -8.62 -27.18
C ILE A 961 -9.11 -9.03 -27.50
N VAL A 962 -9.89 -8.19 -28.18
CA VAL A 962 -11.23 -8.56 -28.68
C VAL A 962 -11.16 -9.76 -29.62
N SER A 963 -10.26 -9.73 -30.60
CA SER A 963 -10.07 -10.83 -31.55
C SER A 963 -9.71 -12.14 -30.85
N PHE A 964 -8.80 -12.09 -29.87
CA PHE A 964 -8.40 -13.26 -29.09
C PHE A 964 -9.54 -13.82 -28.23
N THR A 965 -10.20 -12.97 -27.45
CA THR A 965 -11.29 -13.37 -26.55
C THR A 965 -12.52 -13.87 -27.33
N GLN A 966 -12.78 -13.31 -28.52
CA GLN A 966 -13.78 -13.84 -29.45
C GLN A 966 -13.43 -15.24 -29.95
N ARG A 967 -12.19 -15.48 -30.41
CA ARG A 967 -11.73 -16.82 -30.82
C ARG A 967 -11.94 -17.84 -29.70
N LEU A 968 -11.54 -17.50 -28.47
CA LEU A 968 -11.74 -18.35 -27.30
C LEU A 968 -13.22 -18.59 -26.97
N SER A 969 -14.09 -17.60 -27.17
CA SER A 969 -15.53 -17.75 -26.94
C SER A 969 -16.24 -18.61 -28.01
N HIS A 970 -15.66 -18.73 -29.21
CA HIS A 970 -16.25 -19.41 -30.38
C HIS A 970 -15.70 -20.82 -30.67
N LEU A 971 -14.62 -21.26 -30.00
CA LEU A 971 -13.85 -22.47 -30.33
C LEU A 971 -14.55 -23.84 -30.17
N ASP A 972 -15.87 -23.93 -29.93
CA ASP A 972 -16.62 -25.20 -29.88
C ASP A 972 -18.00 -25.17 -30.59
N ALA A 973 -18.34 -24.10 -31.33
CA ALA A 973 -19.62 -24.06 -32.06
C ALA A 973 -19.64 -24.96 -33.32
N HIS A 974 -18.52 -25.57 -33.70
CA HIS A 974 -18.38 -26.31 -34.95
C HIS A 974 -18.44 -27.85 -34.83
N GLU A 975 -18.56 -28.43 -33.64
CA GLU A 975 -18.63 -29.90 -33.46
C GLU A 975 -20.05 -30.49 -33.29
N VAL A 976 -21.11 -29.70 -33.54
CA VAL A 976 -22.46 -30.25 -33.71
C VAL A 976 -23.03 -29.82 -35.06
N ARG A 977 -22.50 -30.40 -36.14
CA ARG A 977 -23.29 -30.63 -37.35
C ARG A 977 -23.65 -32.12 -37.40
N PRO A 978 -24.94 -32.50 -37.45
CA PRO A 978 -25.30 -33.88 -37.70
C PRO A 978 -24.84 -34.22 -39.12
N SER A 979 -23.98 -35.22 -39.23
CA SER A 979 -23.59 -35.81 -40.50
C SER A 979 -24.80 -36.51 -41.12
N ASP A 980 -25.49 -35.83 -42.04
CA ASP A 980 -26.34 -36.46 -43.04
C ASP A 980 -25.45 -37.31 -43.97
N SER A 981 -25.18 -38.56 -43.57
CA SER A 981 -24.67 -39.58 -44.47
C SER A 981 -25.84 -40.43 -44.97
N LYS A 982 -26.41 -40.00 -46.10
CA LYS A 982 -27.19 -40.87 -46.99
C LYS A 982 -26.31 -42.04 -47.45
N GLY A 983 -26.58 -43.25 -46.96
CA GLY A 983 -26.18 -44.50 -47.59
C GLY A 983 -27.33 -45.02 -48.47
N PRO A 984 -27.11 -45.42 -49.72
CA PRO A 984 -28.18 -45.86 -50.61
C PRO A 984 -28.39 -47.37 -50.48
N LEU A 985 -29.59 -47.81 -50.13
CA LEU A 985 -30.06 -49.16 -50.46
C LEU A 985 -31.51 -49.09 -50.93
N ARG A 986 -31.65 -49.19 -52.26
CA ARG A 986 -32.87 -49.61 -52.95
C ARG A 986 -33.28 -50.98 -52.42
N HIS A 987 -34.56 -51.20 -52.11
CA HIS A 987 -35.60 -51.66 -53.04
C HIS A 987 -36.77 -52.28 -52.26
N ARG A 988 -37.99 -51.86 -52.65
CA ARG A 988 -39.13 -52.73 -53.01
C ARG A 988 -40.20 -52.99 -51.95
N ASP A 989 -41.42 -52.53 -52.30
CA ASP A 989 -42.78 -53.06 -52.09
C ASP A 989 -43.20 -53.32 -50.61
N GLU A 990 -44.41 -53.04 -50.12
CA GLU A 990 -45.73 -53.01 -50.72
C GLU A 990 -46.74 -52.50 -49.66
N GLN A 991 -47.84 -51.88 -50.15
CA GLN A 991 -49.11 -51.49 -49.49
C GLN A 991 -49.18 -50.21 -48.66
#